data_AF-A0A5N8YC78-F1
#
_entry.id   AF-A0A5N8YC78-F1
#
_cell.length_a   1.000
_cell.length_b   1.000
_cell.length_c   1.000
_cell.angle_alpha   90.00
_cell.angle_beta   90.00
_cell.angle_gamma   90.00
#
_symmetry.space_group_name_H-M   'P 1'
#
loop_
_entity.id
_entity.type
_entity.pdbx_description
1 polymer ?
#
loop_
_entity_poly.entity_id
_entity_poly.type
_entity_poly.pdbx_seq_one_letter_code
_entity_poly.pdbx_strand_id
1 'polypeptide(L)'
;SHRTHELNWPDIPFLEQHVSTITEDQVREIIGDTSPALMIGGPPCQGLTNMGDKSSSDPRNLLFDSYIRLASWLRPTCLLLENVPGFKTLYKGRYYNKVCDDLAKLGYTVYSRTIDAWDYGVPQKRSRVFIVATLLDWPYEFPEPSDESIGRLKSRSTVGEAINELVDSTIYVTNHVPLRHSDRVVRRYRLIPEGGKLPPPEELPQDIRRRNFGNTYDRLDRNRPSSTLVPGNNAFPVHPTLDRSLTPREAARIQSFPDDHVFTGTRAKQCQLVGNAVPPLLASKLALSIAEHINAQDTRNSETDLARRAFQSTRNVYDGIPDIDTRLTFVDLFCGAGGFTQGFSQAGFQGLLAVDNNEYVAKVHAANHPDIPFLLGDLSKDETVEQITYALNRKVDVLVGGPPCQGFSIFGKRRFIQSQNFDPGNDNRNDLVMAFWDYVELLSPDWVVMENVPGFTSLADQHYLHITVERARQLGYRFESTILNAADHGVPQRRKRFVLIATKTDLVIPWPKPKFFEYPQDWQTPYRKVGEVLTDLDNREAYRTLPNHEPPKHHHRVAERFSYIQEGHKLDLDALPDRLARGVKTGKKINNFSHIYRRLDRNQPSLTLVPGHNAFPVHPWLDRTLTIREAARLQTFPDTYEFFGPIIEKGLQVGNAFPCLLAEIIAERLDRVVRNDWRPDTITNLATYSMIDKPPRLIE
;
A
#
# COMPACT_ATOMS: atom_id res chain seq x y z
N SER A 1 4.43 19.92 13.13
CA SER A 1 3.93 19.07 14.22
C SER A 1 4.95 18.92 15.33
N HIS A 2 6.21 18.59 15.01
CA HIS A 2 7.29 18.49 16.01
C HIS A 2 7.35 19.69 16.98
N ARG A 3 7.52 20.92 16.49
CA ARG A 3 7.56 22.11 17.35
C ARG A 3 6.30 22.36 18.20
N THR A 4 5.12 21.96 17.71
CA THR A 4 3.88 21.98 18.50
C THR A 4 3.98 20.97 19.65
N HIS A 5 4.49 19.76 19.39
CA HIS A 5 4.65 18.74 20.41
C HIS A 5 5.66 19.18 21.48
N GLU A 6 6.85 19.64 21.09
CA GLU A 6 7.89 20.13 22.03
C GLU A 6 7.39 21.21 23.00
N LEU A 7 6.56 22.15 22.53
CA LEU A 7 6.07 23.24 23.40
C LEU A 7 5.01 22.78 24.40
N ASN A 8 4.21 21.78 24.04
CA ASN A 8 3.13 21.29 24.90
C ASN A 8 3.57 20.13 25.78
N TRP A 9 4.58 19.37 25.34
CA TRP A 9 5.12 18.18 26.00
C TRP A 9 6.64 18.11 25.80
N PRO A 10 7.41 19.01 26.42
CA PRO A 10 8.87 19.06 26.26
C PRO A 10 9.57 17.80 26.75
N ASP A 11 8.96 17.09 27.71
CA ASP A 11 9.54 15.90 28.34
C ASP A 11 9.22 14.60 27.60
N ILE A 12 8.40 14.65 26.53
CA ILE A 12 8.06 13.47 25.74
C ILE A 12 8.96 13.43 24.50
N PRO A 13 9.77 12.36 24.32
CA PRO A 13 10.62 12.21 23.13
C PRO A 13 9.82 12.28 21.84
N PHE A 14 10.38 12.95 20.82
CA PHE A 14 9.75 13.10 19.51
C PHE A 14 10.70 12.66 18.39
N LEU A 15 10.31 11.65 17.62
CA LEU A 15 11.05 11.17 16.46
C LEU A 15 10.46 11.75 15.17
N GLU A 16 11.16 12.73 14.57
CA GLU A 16 10.72 13.37 13.32
C GLU A 16 11.15 12.57 12.08
N GLN A 17 10.48 11.44 11.83
CA GLN A 17 10.73 10.56 10.68
C GLN A 17 9.42 10.01 10.09
N HIS A 18 9.45 9.59 8.82
CA HIS A 18 8.32 8.89 8.21
C HIS A 18 8.15 7.51 8.86
N VAL A 19 6.96 7.20 9.38
CA VAL A 19 6.73 5.98 10.19
C VAL A 19 7.06 4.68 9.46
N SER A 20 6.93 4.66 8.12
CA SER A 20 7.25 3.46 7.33
C SER A 20 8.75 3.17 7.23
N THR A 21 9.63 4.11 7.58
CA THR A 21 11.09 3.93 7.52
C THR A 21 11.74 3.84 8.90
N ILE A 22 10.96 3.96 9.97
CA ILE A 22 11.45 3.79 11.35
C ILE A 22 11.81 2.32 11.56
N THR A 23 12.99 2.07 12.15
CA THR A 23 13.47 0.74 12.55
C THR A 23 13.17 0.45 14.02
N GLU A 24 13.23 -0.84 14.41
CA GLU A 24 13.00 -1.25 15.79
C GLU A 24 14.06 -0.65 16.75
N ASP A 25 15.33 -0.71 16.35
CA ASP A 25 16.45 -0.15 17.10
C ASP A 25 16.28 1.34 17.41
N GLN A 26 15.85 2.14 16.43
CA GLN A 26 15.60 3.58 16.64
C GLN A 26 14.52 3.83 17.70
N VAL A 27 13.48 2.98 17.75
CA VAL A 27 12.42 3.12 18.76
C VAL A 27 12.93 2.66 20.12
N ARG A 28 13.63 1.53 20.19
CA ARG A 28 14.22 0.97 21.42
C ARG A 28 15.29 1.88 22.02
N GLU A 29 16.06 2.60 21.21
CA GLU A 29 17.01 3.60 21.70
C GLU A 29 16.31 4.73 22.48
N ILE A 30 15.09 5.10 22.08
CA ILE A 30 14.33 6.20 22.69
C ILE A 30 13.58 5.75 23.94
N ILE A 31 12.91 4.60 23.91
CA ILE A 31 12.05 4.13 25.02
C ILE A 31 12.74 3.10 25.94
N GLY A 32 13.94 2.64 25.57
CA GLY A 32 14.64 1.53 26.20
C GLY A 32 13.98 0.17 25.93
N ASP A 33 14.23 -0.79 26.81
CA ASP A 33 13.61 -2.13 26.77
C ASP A 33 12.18 -2.16 27.34
N THR A 34 11.59 -1.00 27.59
CA THR A 34 10.25 -0.89 28.19
C THR A 34 9.18 -1.22 27.16
N SER A 35 8.42 -2.30 27.36
CA SER A 35 7.18 -2.52 26.61
C SER A 35 6.11 -1.53 27.06
N PRO A 36 5.57 -0.68 26.17
CA PRO A 36 4.56 0.30 26.56
C PRO A 36 3.24 -0.38 26.91
N ALA A 37 2.56 0.06 27.98
CA ALA A 37 1.24 -0.49 28.32
C ALA A 37 0.18 -0.16 27.25
N LEU A 38 0.32 0.98 26.57
CA LEU A 38 -0.60 1.45 25.54
C LEU A 38 0.18 2.04 24.37
N MET A 39 -0.18 1.63 23.15
CA MET A 39 0.22 2.30 21.91
C MET A 39 -1.01 2.88 21.22
N ILE A 40 -0.92 4.14 20.78
CA ILE A 40 -2.02 4.89 20.17
C ILE A 40 -1.63 5.38 18.78
N GLY A 41 -2.57 5.38 17.82
CA GLY A 41 -2.32 5.94 16.50
C GLY A 41 -3.57 6.15 15.64
N GLY A 42 -3.50 7.14 14.75
CA GLY A 42 -4.54 7.39 13.75
C GLY A 42 -3.91 7.49 12.35
N PRO A 43 -3.62 6.35 11.67
CA PRO A 43 -3.07 6.37 10.32
C PRO A 43 -3.95 7.22 9.39
N PRO A 44 -3.40 8.23 8.69
CA PRO A 44 -4.19 9.22 7.99
C PRO A 44 -4.99 8.58 6.85
N CYS A 45 -6.27 8.98 6.78
CA CYS A 45 -7.29 8.40 5.91
C CYS A 45 -7.71 9.36 4.78
N GLN A 46 -6.91 10.39 4.47
CA GLN A 46 -7.31 11.53 3.61
C GLN A 46 -7.68 11.18 2.15
N GLY A 47 -7.51 9.94 1.70
CA GLY A 47 -7.98 9.42 0.41
C GLY A 47 -9.42 8.95 0.43
N LEU A 48 -10.05 9.03 1.61
CA LEU A 48 -11.31 8.39 1.93
C LEU A 48 -12.36 9.41 2.41
N THR A 49 -12.10 10.70 2.21
CA THR A 49 -13.12 11.76 2.31
C THR A 49 -13.72 12.04 0.94
N ASN A 50 -14.92 12.64 0.86
CA ASN A 50 -15.60 12.98 -0.40
C ASN A 50 -14.80 13.91 -1.36
N MET A 51 -13.61 14.37 -0.97
CA MET A 51 -12.71 15.20 -1.79
C MET A 51 -11.41 14.50 -2.22
N GLY A 52 -11.25 13.19 -2.00
CA GLY A 52 -10.11 12.40 -2.46
C GLY A 52 -10.53 11.11 -3.18
N ASP A 53 -9.81 10.75 -4.23
CA ASP A 53 -10.08 9.54 -5.03
C ASP A 53 -9.99 8.26 -4.20
N LYS A 54 -11.14 7.61 -4.02
CA LYS A 54 -11.31 6.35 -3.26
C LYS A 54 -10.64 5.18 -3.99
N SER A 55 -9.37 4.89 -3.70
CA SER A 55 -8.61 3.81 -4.37
C SER A 55 -7.97 2.81 -3.40
N SER A 56 -7.94 1.49 -3.71
CA SER A 56 -7.27 0.46 -2.87
C SER A 56 -5.82 0.79 -2.71
N SER A 57 -5.14 1.09 -3.81
CA SER A 57 -3.68 1.09 -3.91
C SER A 57 -3.11 2.41 -3.38
N ASP A 58 -3.72 2.93 -2.32
CA ASP A 58 -3.35 4.17 -1.69
C ASP A 58 -2.05 3.93 -0.91
N PRO A 59 -0.96 4.71 -1.12
CA PRO A 59 0.28 4.57 -0.36
C PRO A 59 0.07 4.71 1.17
N ARG A 60 -1.11 5.17 1.61
CA ARG A 60 -1.53 5.17 3.01
C ARG A 60 -1.87 3.79 3.59
N ASN A 61 -2.09 2.75 2.79
CA ASN A 61 -2.20 1.38 3.32
C ASN A 61 -0.93 0.93 4.04
N LEU A 62 0.23 1.34 3.53
CA LEU A 62 1.53 1.09 4.15
C LEU A 62 1.63 1.68 5.57
N LEU A 63 0.81 2.68 5.91
CA LEU A 63 0.79 3.28 7.24
C LEU A 63 0.04 2.41 8.25
N PHE A 64 -0.98 1.67 7.82
CA PHE A 64 -1.60 0.64 8.67
C PHE A 64 -0.65 -0.53 8.90
N ASP A 65 0.02 -1.00 7.85
CA ASP A 65 1.04 -2.05 8.01
C ASP A 65 2.21 -1.58 8.89
N SER A 66 2.57 -0.30 8.83
CA SER A 66 3.56 0.29 9.75
C SER A 66 3.07 0.30 11.20
N TYR A 67 1.78 0.55 11.45
CA TYR A 67 1.18 0.48 12.79
C TYR A 67 1.22 -0.96 13.33
N ILE A 68 0.82 -1.95 12.51
CA ILE A 68 0.87 -3.37 12.87
C ILE A 68 2.32 -3.82 13.13
N ARG A 69 3.27 -3.40 12.28
CA ARG A 69 4.69 -3.69 12.43
C ARG A 69 5.24 -3.14 13.75
N LEU A 70 4.96 -1.88 14.09
CA LEU A 70 5.33 -1.31 15.39
C LEU A 70 4.69 -2.07 16.56
N ALA A 71 3.42 -2.45 16.45
CA ALA A 71 2.75 -3.26 17.47
C ALA A 71 3.38 -4.66 17.64
N SER A 72 3.91 -5.24 16.56
CA SER A 72 4.62 -6.52 16.60
C SER A 72 5.97 -6.43 17.34
N TRP A 73 6.67 -5.31 17.22
CA TRP A 73 7.94 -5.05 17.91
C TRP A 73 7.74 -4.71 19.39
N LEU A 74 6.81 -3.80 19.66
CA LEU A 74 6.62 -3.22 20.99
C LEU A 74 5.77 -4.09 21.90
N ARG A 75 4.90 -4.93 21.32
CA ARG A 75 3.99 -5.85 22.04
C ARG A 75 3.24 -5.18 23.21
N PRO A 76 2.60 -4.02 23.02
CA PRO A 76 1.91 -3.33 24.11
C PRO A 76 0.75 -4.13 24.71
N THR A 77 0.40 -3.90 25.97
CA THR A 77 -0.76 -4.55 26.61
C THR A 77 -2.07 -4.20 25.88
N CYS A 78 -2.21 -2.93 25.49
CA CYS A 78 -3.34 -2.41 24.75
C CYS A 78 -2.89 -1.56 23.55
N LEU A 79 -3.74 -1.53 22.53
CA LEU A 79 -3.62 -0.72 21.32
C LEU A 79 -4.89 0.10 21.16
N LEU A 80 -4.77 1.36 20.75
CA LEU A 80 -5.90 2.20 20.34
C LEU A 80 -5.65 2.78 18.95
N LEU A 81 -6.49 2.38 17.99
CA LEU A 81 -6.47 2.92 16.64
C LEU A 81 -7.71 3.77 16.37
N GLU A 82 -7.51 4.98 15.83
CA GLU A 82 -8.60 5.87 15.40
C GLU A 82 -8.71 5.96 13.88
N ASN A 83 -9.95 6.03 13.38
CA ASN A 83 -10.23 6.32 11.97
C ASN A 83 -11.61 6.95 11.71
N VAL A 84 -11.88 7.34 10.47
CA VAL A 84 -13.17 7.91 10.06
C VAL A 84 -14.29 6.85 9.95
N PRO A 85 -15.59 7.20 10.09
CA PRO A 85 -16.69 6.24 10.03
C PRO A 85 -16.74 5.39 8.76
N GLY A 86 -16.37 5.97 7.63
CA GLY A 86 -16.30 5.26 6.35
C GLY A 86 -15.32 4.08 6.35
N PHE A 87 -14.36 4.03 7.28
CA PHE A 87 -13.37 2.96 7.38
C PHE A 87 -14.01 1.56 7.51
N LYS A 88 -15.12 1.44 8.24
CA LYS A 88 -15.84 0.16 8.44
C LYS A 88 -16.55 -0.35 7.19
N THR A 89 -16.98 0.55 6.30
CA THR A 89 -17.83 0.21 5.14
C THR A 89 -17.08 0.29 3.82
N LEU A 90 -15.94 0.97 3.79
CA LEU A 90 -15.08 1.08 2.63
C LEU A 90 -14.59 -0.30 2.19
N TYR A 91 -14.73 -0.61 0.89
CA TYR A 91 -14.39 -1.91 0.32
C TYR A 91 -15.05 -3.09 1.06
N LYS A 92 -16.31 -2.90 1.47
CA LYS A 92 -17.08 -3.88 2.24
C LYS A 92 -16.39 -4.29 3.56
N GLY A 93 -15.63 -3.37 4.15
CA GLY A 93 -14.93 -3.59 5.42
C GLY A 93 -13.59 -4.29 5.30
N ARG A 94 -13.05 -4.54 4.10
CA ARG A 94 -11.78 -5.30 3.93
C ARG A 94 -10.60 -4.75 4.74
N TYR A 95 -10.35 -3.44 4.70
CA TYR A 95 -9.21 -2.87 5.45
C TYR A 95 -9.43 -2.92 6.95
N TYR A 96 -10.67 -2.67 7.37
CA TYR A 96 -11.07 -2.84 8.75
C TYR A 96 -10.85 -4.29 9.20
N ASN A 97 -11.30 -5.28 8.42
CA ASN A 97 -11.10 -6.70 8.68
C ASN A 97 -9.62 -7.07 8.70
N LYS A 98 -8.82 -6.68 7.70
CA LYS A 98 -7.38 -6.92 7.65
C LYS A 98 -6.68 -6.42 8.92
N VAL A 99 -6.96 -5.19 9.35
CA VAL A 99 -6.36 -4.63 10.58
C VAL A 99 -6.78 -5.46 11.80
N CYS A 100 -8.05 -5.86 11.90
CA CYS A 100 -8.51 -6.72 12.99
C CYS A 100 -7.83 -8.10 12.95
N ASP A 101 -7.72 -8.70 11.78
CA ASP A 101 -7.11 -10.02 11.55
C ASP A 101 -5.61 -9.99 11.87
N ASP A 102 -4.89 -8.96 11.44
CA ASP A 102 -3.46 -8.84 11.70
C ASP A 102 -3.16 -8.58 13.18
N LEU A 103 -4.01 -7.81 13.87
CA LEU A 103 -3.94 -7.68 15.33
C LEU A 103 -4.27 -8.99 16.04
N ALA A 104 -5.27 -9.73 15.57
CA ALA A 104 -5.62 -11.04 16.10
C ALA A 104 -4.50 -12.08 15.90
N LYS A 105 -3.80 -12.06 14.76
CA LYS A 105 -2.60 -12.90 14.51
C LYS A 105 -1.46 -12.58 15.47
N LEU A 106 -1.35 -11.33 15.93
CA LEU A 106 -0.43 -10.95 16.99
C LEU A 106 -0.94 -11.35 18.39
N GLY A 107 -2.10 -12.00 18.51
CA GLY A 107 -2.65 -12.50 19.77
C GLY A 107 -3.50 -11.49 20.53
N TYR A 108 -3.89 -10.37 19.93
CA TYR A 108 -4.79 -9.41 20.58
C TYR A 108 -6.26 -9.78 20.39
N THR A 109 -7.07 -9.56 21.42
CA THR A 109 -8.54 -9.52 21.32
C THR A 109 -8.96 -8.12 20.88
N VAL A 110 -9.79 -8.01 19.84
CA VAL A 110 -10.10 -6.73 19.17
C VAL A 110 -11.55 -6.30 19.44
N TYR A 111 -11.72 -5.05 19.84
CA TYR A 111 -12.98 -4.36 20.12
C TYR A 111 -13.10 -3.11 19.25
N SER A 112 -14.31 -2.77 18.81
CA SER A 112 -14.48 -1.65 17.87
C SER A 112 -15.82 -0.96 18.01
N ARG A 113 -15.82 0.36 18.20
CA ARG A 113 -17.02 1.19 18.35
C ARG A 113 -16.90 2.47 17.51
N THR A 114 -18.02 2.89 16.92
CA THR A 114 -18.11 4.23 16.31
C THR A 114 -18.65 5.17 17.38
N ILE A 115 -17.92 6.23 17.71
CA ILE A 115 -18.23 7.18 18.78
C ILE A 115 -18.32 8.58 18.18
N ASP A 116 -19.38 9.34 18.50
CA ASP A 116 -19.46 10.76 18.22
C ASP A 116 -18.98 11.58 19.41
N ALA A 117 -18.05 12.51 19.17
CA ALA A 117 -17.51 13.37 20.22
C ALA A 117 -18.59 14.20 20.94
N TRP A 118 -19.71 14.49 20.28
CA TRP A 118 -20.82 15.23 20.89
C TRP A 118 -21.43 14.49 22.09
N ASP A 119 -21.53 13.16 22.02
CA ASP A 119 -22.06 12.32 23.11
C ASP A 119 -21.13 12.33 24.34
N TYR A 120 -19.92 12.90 24.21
CA TYR A 120 -18.87 12.92 25.22
C TYR A 120 -18.51 14.35 25.67
N GLY A 121 -19.44 15.30 25.49
CA GLY A 121 -19.30 16.67 26.00
C GLY A 121 -18.50 17.61 25.10
N VAL A 122 -18.28 17.25 23.83
CA VAL A 122 -17.61 18.13 22.86
C VAL A 122 -18.68 18.88 22.05
N PRO A 123 -18.62 20.21 21.90
CA PRO A 123 -19.62 20.99 21.15
C PRO A 123 -19.46 20.87 19.62
N GLN A 124 -19.23 19.66 19.13
CA GLN A 124 -19.03 19.30 17.73
C GLN A 124 -19.51 17.87 17.46
N LYS A 125 -20.30 17.72 16.39
CA LYS A 125 -20.60 16.41 15.79
C LYS A 125 -19.39 15.90 15.02
N ARG A 126 -18.71 14.90 15.58
CA ARG A 126 -17.51 14.28 15.00
C ARG A 126 -17.50 12.80 15.35
N SER A 127 -18.11 12.00 14.48
CA SER A 127 -18.08 10.55 14.60
C SER A 127 -16.76 9.97 14.11
N ARG A 128 -16.20 9.02 14.85
CA ARG A 128 -14.96 8.28 14.54
C ARG A 128 -15.07 6.82 14.95
N VAL A 129 -14.38 5.96 14.24
CA VAL A 129 -14.21 4.54 14.56
C VAL A 129 -12.99 4.42 15.44
N PHE A 130 -13.16 3.82 16.61
CA PHE A 130 -12.08 3.46 17.52
C PHE A 130 -11.98 1.94 17.58
N ILE A 131 -10.77 1.42 17.42
CA ILE A 131 -10.42 0.01 17.59
C ILE A 131 -9.52 -0.09 18.80
N VAL A 132 -9.94 -0.84 19.81
CA VAL A 132 -9.13 -1.18 20.97
C VAL A 132 -8.76 -2.65 20.85
N ALA A 133 -7.47 -2.96 20.90
CA ALA A 133 -6.99 -4.34 20.89
C ALA A 133 -6.18 -4.60 22.16
N THR A 134 -6.39 -5.74 22.82
CA THR A 134 -5.78 -6.04 24.13
C THR A 134 -5.23 -7.46 24.20
N LEU A 135 -4.08 -7.63 24.86
CA LEU A 135 -3.51 -8.94 25.20
C LEU A 135 -4.10 -9.52 26.50
N LEU A 136 -5.01 -8.81 27.16
CA LEU A 136 -5.63 -9.23 28.42
C LEU A 136 -6.77 -10.20 28.16
N ASP A 137 -6.96 -11.15 29.08
CA ASP A 137 -7.92 -12.25 28.95
C ASP A 137 -9.36 -11.89 29.35
N TRP A 138 -9.63 -10.64 29.75
CA TRP A 138 -10.97 -10.15 30.08
C TRP A 138 -11.47 -9.14 29.06
N PRO A 139 -12.80 -9.00 28.89
CA PRO A 139 -13.34 -8.13 27.86
C PRO A 139 -13.13 -6.65 28.16
N TYR A 140 -12.87 -5.89 27.09
CA TYR A 140 -12.83 -4.44 27.13
C TYR A 140 -14.21 -3.85 26.80
N GLU A 141 -14.62 -2.84 27.55
CA GLU A 141 -15.83 -2.07 27.31
C GLU A 141 -15.46 -0.61 27.01
N PHE A 142 -16.05 -0.06 25.95
CA PHE A 142 -15.88 1.36 25.64
C PHE A 142 -16.58 2.22 26.69
N PRO A 143 -16.07 3.44 26.97
CA PRO A 143 -16.73 4.36 27.91
C PRO A 143 -18.15 4.67 27.42
N GLU A 144 -19.06 4.90 28.36
CA GLU A 144 -20.41 5.36 28.04
C GLU A 144 -20.46 6.88 27.80
N PRO A 145 -21.46 7.37 27.03
CA PRO A 145 -21.70 8.79 26.85
C PRO A 145 -21.73 9.56 28.17
N SER A 146 -21.08 10.72 28.20
CA SER A 146 -20.95 11.53 29.41
C SER A 146 -20.66 12.98 29.03
N ASP A 147 -21.26 13.93 29.72
CA ASP A 147 -21.01 15.36 29.60
C ASP A 147 -20.08 15.88 30.72
N GLU A 148 -19.37 15.00 31.42
CA GLU A 148 -18.44 15.41 32.47
C GLU A 148 -17.15 15.99 31.92
N SER A 149 -16.63 17.00 32.62
CA SER A 149 -15.31 17.59 32.37
C SER A 149 -14.22 16.78 33.04
N ILE A 150 -13.03 16.69 32.43
CA ILE A 150 -11.88 15.96 32.99
C ILE A 150 -10.71 16.92 33.17
N GLY A 151 -10.37 17.22 34.42
CA GLY A 151 -9.28 18.14 34.75
C GLY A 151 -9.49 19.50 34.08
N ARG A 152 -8.58 19.86 33.15
CA ARG A 152 -8.64 21.13 32.39
C ARG A 152 -9.52 21.07 31.15
N LEU A 153 -10.02 19.89 30.77
CA LEU A 153 -10.81 19.67 29.58
C LEU A 153 -12.28 19.88 29.92
N LYS A 154 -12.83 21.01 29.46
CA LYS A 154 -14.19 21.42 29.78
C LYS A 154 -15.18 20.84 28.77
N SER A 155 -16.19 20.17 29.29
CA SER A 155 -17.38 19.77 28.55
C SER A 155 -18.25 20.98 28.24
N ARG A 156 -18.80 21.01 27.03
CA ARG A 156 -19.69 22.07 26.53
C ARG A 156 -20.67 21.49 25.51
N SER A 157 -21.89 21.99 25.50
CA SER A 157 -22.95 21.46 24.63
C SER A 157 -23.08 22.22 23.32
N THR A 158 -22.66 23.49 23.29
CA THR A 158 -22.89 24.39 22.15
C THR A 158 -21.64 25.15 21.71
N VAL A 159 -21.62 25.61 20.46
CA VAL A 159 -20.53 26.47 19.95
C VAL A 159 -20.42 27.75 20.78
N GLY A 160 -21.55 28.35 21.17
CA GLY A 160 -21.59 29.59 21.93
C GLY A 160 -20.90 29.48 23.28
N GLU A 161 -21.16 28.42 24.04
CA GLU A 161 -20.46 28.13 25.30
C GLU A 161 -18.94 28.00 25.13
N ALA A 162 -18.50 27.56 23.95
CA ALA A 162 -17.08 27.36 23.68
C ALA A 162 -16.34 28.66 23.35
N ILE A 163 -16.96 29.56 22.61
CA ILE A 163 -16.24 30.66 21.95
C ILE A 163 -16.81 32.05 22.18
N ASN A 164 -18.02 32.23 22.72
CA ASN A 164 -18.62 33.57 22.85
C ASN A 164 -17.77 34.52 23.70
N GLU A 165 -17.10 34.03 24.74
CA GLU A 165 -16.20 34.85 25.55
C GLU A 165 -14.98 35.35 24.74
N LEU A 166 -14.53 34.62 23.72
CA LEU A 166 -13.41 35.02 22.85
C LEU A 166 -13.76 36.14 21.86
N VAL A 167 -15.01 36.57 21.81
CA VAL A 167 -15.38 37.73 21.00
C VAL A 167 -14.80 39.01 21.61
N ASP A 168 -14.58 39.03 22.93
CA ASP A 168 -13.96 40.15 23.62
C ASP A 168 -12.46 40.21 23.30
N SER A 169 -12.06 41.27 22.58
CA SER A 169 -10.68 41.52 22.18
C SER A 169 -9.70 41.76 23.34
N THR A 170 -10.19 41.93 24.58
CA THR A 170 -9.36 42.08 25.77
C THR A 170 -8.81 40.74 26.28
N ILE A 171 -9.41 39.62 25.87
CA ILE A 171 -8.94 38.28 26.26
C ILE A 171 -7.73 37.89 25.42
N TYR A 172 -6.58 37.77 26.08
CA TYR A 172 -5.36 37.26 25.45
C TYR A 172 -5.25 35.74 25.62
N VAL A 173 -5.36 35.01 24.51
CA VAL A 173 -5.15 33.56 24.48
C VAL A 173 -4.37 33.15 23.23
N THR A 174 -3.56 32.10 23.35
CA THR A 174 -2.69 31.62 22.29
C THR A 174 -3.49 31.20 21.05
N ASN A 175 -2.91 31.41 19.85
CA ASN A 175 -3.52 31.06 18.56
C ASN A 175 -4.86 31.74 18.23
N HIS A 176 -5.25 32.79 18.97
CA HIS A 176 -6.46 33.57 18.72
C HIS A 176 -6.17 34.81 17.88
N VAL A 177 -5.73 34.58 16.65
CA VAL A 177 -5.50 35.66 15.67
C VAL A 177 -6.52 35.53 14.55
N PRO A 178 -7.37 36.54 14.28
CA PRO A 178 -8.33 36.50 13.18
C PRO A 178 -7.63 36.60 11.82
N LEU A 179 -8.19 35.93 10.82
CA LEU A 179 -7.74 36.09 9.44
C LEU A 179 -8.25 37.44 8.91
N ARG A 180 -7.37 38.23 8.29
CA ARG A 180 -7.78 39.44 7.56
C ARG A 180 -8.37 39.03 6.22
N HIS A 181 -9.68 39.21 6.08
CA HIS A 181 -10.43 38.92 4.86
C HIS A 181 -10.47 40.14 3.95
N SER A 182 -10.57 39.94 2.64
CA SER A 182 -10.84 41.05 1.71
C SER A 182 -12.29 41.54 1.86
N ASP A 183 -12.54 42.79 1.51
CA ASP A 183 -13.88 43.40 1.59
C ASP A 183 -14.93 42.57 0.84
N ARG A 184 -14.54 41.96 -0.28
CA ARG A 184 -15.40 41.04 -1.04
C ARG A 184 -15.81 39.81 -0.25
N VAL A 185 -14.91 39.24 0.55
CA VAL A 185 -15.21 38.07 1.40
C VAL A 185 -16.05 38.48 2.60
N VAL A 186 -15.74 39.62 3.23
CA VAL A 186 -16.56 40.16 4.35
C VAL A 186 -17.99 40.44 3.89
N ARG A 187 -18.18 41.03 2.70
CA ARG A 187 -19.51 41.23 2.10
C ARG A 187 -20.26 39.92 1.88
N ARG A 188 -19.58 38.82 1.52
CA ARG A 188 -20.22 37.50 1.44
C ARG A 188 -20.63 37.00 2.82
N TYR A 189 -19.75 37.10 3.82
CA TYR A 189 -20.06 36.63 5.18
C TYR A 189 -21.29 37.31 5.78
N ARG A 190 -21.48 38.61 5.54
CA ARG A 190 -22.68 39.36 5.97
C ARG A 190 -23.99 38.81 5.43
N LEU A 191 -23.97 38.12 4.29
CA LEU A 191 -25.16 37.52 3.67
C LEU A 191 -25.49 36.13 4.22
N ILE A 192 -24.64 35.56 5.07
CA ILE A 192 -24.85 34.24 5.65
C ILE A 192 -25.55 34.44 7.00
N PRO A 193 -26.82 34.00 7.17
CA PRO A 193 -27.47 34.05 8.48
C PRO A 193 -26.83 33.08 9.47
N GLU A 194 -26.99 33.31 10.77
CA GLU A 194 -26.50 32.40 11.82
C GLU A 194 -27.06 30.98 11.61
N GLY A 195 -26.19 29.96 11.65
CA GLY A 195 -26.55 28.57 11.30
C GLY A 195 -26.80 28.30 9.81
N GLY A 196 -26.66 29.30 8.95
CA GLY A 196 -26.95 29.22 7.52
C GLY A 196 -25.72 29.01 6.62
N LYS A 197 -25.98 28.99 5.31
CA LYS A 197 -24.97 28.92 4.25
C LYS A 197 -25.07 30.13 3.34
N LEU A 198 -24.00 30.42 2.61
CA LEU A 198 -24.04 31.46 1.59
C LEU A 198 -25.12 31.14 0.53
N PRO A 199 -25.96 32.13 0.15
CA PRO A 199 -26.93 31.96 -0.93
C PRO A 199 -26.29 31.52 -2.25
N PRO A 200 -27.06 30.88 -3.15
CA PRO A 200 -26.56 30.42 -4.43
C PRO A 200 -26.06 31.60 -5.30
N PRO A 201 -25.10 31.37 -6.22
CA PRO A 201 -24.45 32.44 -6.99
C PRO A 201 -25.41 33.40 -7.68
N GLU A 202 -26.58 32.92 -8.11
CA GLU A 202 -27.61 33.66 -8.84
C GLU A 202 -28.23 34.78 -7.99
N GLU A 203 -28.29 34.59 -6.68
CA GLU A 203 -28.84 35.54 -5.70
C GLU A 203 -27.80 36.54 -5.19
N LEU A 204 -26.51 36.31 -5.46
CA LEU A 204 -25.43 37.18 -5.03
C LEU A 204 -25.23 38.35 -6.02
N PRO A 205 -24.84 39.55 -5.54
CA PRO A 205 -24.36 40.64 -6.40
C PRO A 205 -23.23 40.18 -7.32
N GLN A 206 -23.26 40.63 -8.58
CA GLN A 206 -22.39 40.10 -9.65
C GLN A 206 -20.89 40.18 -9.32
N ASP A 207 -20.47 41.25 -8.63
CA ASP A 207 -19.09 41.52 -8.23
C ASP A 207 -18.57 40.57 -7.14
N ILE A 208 -19.47 39.90 -6.41
CA ILE A 208 -19.13 38.95 -5.34
C ILE A 208 -19.51 37.50 -5.66
N ARG A 209 -19.97 37.18 -6.87
CA ARG A 209 -20.28 35.79 -7.27
C ARG A 209 -19.04 34.89 -7.28
N ARG A 210 -19.23 33.59 -7.04
CA ARG A 210 -18.21 32.53 -7.20
C ARG A 210 -18.92 31.21 -7.54
N ARG A 211 -18.31 30.38 -8.40
CA ARG A 211 -18.91 29.13 -8.88
C ARG A 211 -18.85 27.96 -7.89
N ASN A 212 -17.80 27.89 -7.06
CA ASN A 212 -17.63 26.82 -6.07
C ASN A 212 -17.49 27.40 -4.66
N PHE A 213 -18.37 26.97 -3.75
CA PHE A 213 -18.31 27.28 -2.33
C PHE A 213 -18.06 25.98 -1.55
N GLY A 214 -16.88 25.87 -0.91
CA GLY A 214 -16.66 24.82 0.08
C GLY A 214 -17.27 25.18 1.44
N ASN A 215 -17.11 24.30 2.43
CA ASN A 215 -17.65 24.46 3.80
C ASN A 215 -17.18 25.74 4.54
N THR A 216 -16.21 26.48 4.01
CA THR A 216 -15.75 27.78 4.55
C THR A 216 -16.82 28.89 4.50
N TYR A 217 -17.92 28.67 3.77
CA TYR A 217 -19.05 29.60 3.65
C TYR A 217 -20.31 29.12 4.39
N ASP A 218 -20.12 28.26 5.40
CA ASP A 218 -21.15 27.91 6.37
C ASP A 218 -20.93 28.75 7.64
N ARG A 219 -21.98 29.39 8.18
CA ARG A 219 -21.92 30.11 9.46
C ARG A 219 -22.42 29.20 10.58
N LEU A 220 -21.65 29.12 11.65
CA LEU A 220 -22.03 28.33 12.81
C LEU A 220 -23.24 28.94 13.54
N ASP A 221 -23.93 28.12 14.31
CA ASP A 221 -25.03 28.53 15.20
C ASP A 221 -24.53 28.44 16.64
N ARG A 222 -24.64 29.52 17.41
CA ARG A 222 -24.15 29.53 18.79
C ARG A 222 -24.91 28.58 19.71
N ASN A 223 -26.15 28.21 19.39
CA ASN A 223 -27.01 27.40 20.22
C ASN A 223 -26.99 25.90 19.83
N ARG A 224 -26.11 25.51 18.90
CA ARG A 224 -26.00 24.12 18.41
C ARG A 224 -24.54 23.66 18.43
N PRO A 225 -24.26 22.35 18.45
CA PRO A 225 -22.91 21.85 18.21
C PRO A 225 -22.48 22.14 16.76
N SER A 226 -21.19 22.33 16.54
CA SER A 226 -20.66 22.50 15.18
C SER A 226 -20.74 21.20 14.39
N SER A 227 -20.75 21.27 13.06
CA SER A 227 -20.33 20.13 12.23
C SER A 227 -18.83 19.88 12.40
N THR A 228 -18.32 18.77 11.85
CA THR A 228 -16.88 18.48 11.86
C THR A 228 -16.11 19.63 11.21
N LEU A 229 -15.21 20.26 11.98
CA LEU A 229 -14.42 21.41 11.53
C LEU A 229 -13.33 20.96 10.54
N VAL A 230 -13.60 21.15 9.25
CA VAL A 230 -12.65 20.88 8.15
C VAL A 230 -12.05 22.21 7.67
N PRO A 231 -10.72 22.39 7.68
CA PRO A 231 -10.10 23.62 7.23
C PRO A 231 -10.15 23.71 5.69
N GLY A 232 -10.76 24.77 5.14
CA GLY A 232 -10.74 25.07 3.71
C GLY A 232 -9.77 26.21 3.42
N ASN A 233 -8.71 25.97 2.64
CA ASN A 233 -7.73 26.98 2.21
C ASN A 233 -7.35 28.01 3.31
N ASN A 234 -7.01 27.50 4.50
CA ASN A 234 -6.54 28.26 5.68
C ASN A 234 -7.63 28.90 6.57
N ALA A 235 -8.91 28.57 6.33
CA ALA A 235 -10.03 29.08 7.12
C ALA A 235 -11.01 27.97 7.53
N PHE A 236 -11.47 28.05 8.78
CA PHE A 236 -12.62 27.31 9.29
C PHE A 236 -13.94 27.99 8.88
N PRO A 237 -15.12 27.38 9.18
CA PRO A 237 -16.42 28.00 9.02
C PRO A 237 -16.53 29.41 9.65
N VAL A 238 -17.57 30.15 9.26
CA VAL A 238 -17.82 31.53 9.70
C VAL A 238 -18.27 31.54 11.16
N HIS A 239 -17.71 32.48 11.94
CA HIS A 239 -18.06 32.71 13.34
C HIS A 239 -19.56 32.96 13.48
N PRO A 240 -20.25 32.47 14.54
CA PRO A 240 -21.71 32.65 14.67
C PRO A 240 -22.14 34.12 14.64
N THR A 241 -21.36 35.00 15.28
CA THR A 241 -21.74 36.42 15.47
C THR A 241 -20.89 37.44 14.71
N LEU A 242 -19.78 37.01 14.09
CA LEU A 242 -18.80 37.92 13.48
C LEU A 242 -18.64 37.63 12.00
N ASP A 243 -18.40 38.65 11.18
CA ASP A 243 -18.21 38.52 9.72
C ASP A 243 -16.77 38.08 9.37
N ARG A 244 -16.31 37.00 10.01
CA ARG A 244 -15.02 36.38 9.77
C ARG A 244 -15.08 34.88 10.01
N SER A 245 -14.15 34.13 9.41
CA SER A 245 -13.88 32.75 9.81
C SER A 245 -13.39 32.64 11.26
N LEU A 246 -13.55 31.45 11.85
CA LEU A 246 -12.96 31.16 13.16
C LEU A 246 -11.44 31.31 13.15
N THR A 247 -10.90 31.75 14.28
CA THR A 247 -9.49 31.62 14.64
C THR A 247 -9.14 30.14 14.91
N PRO A 248 -7.86 29.76 14.80
CA PRO A 248 -7.42 28.43 15.22
C PRO A 248 -7.79 28.12 16.68
N ARG A 249 -7.68 29.10 17.59
CA ARG A 249 -8.07 28.94 19.00
C ARG A 249 -9.57 28.67 19.20
N GLU A 250 -10.44 29.43 18.55
CA GLU A 250 -11.89 29.20 18.64
C GLU A 250 -12.24 27.78 18.16
N ALA A 251 -11.67 27.35 17.04
CA ALA A 251 -11.83 25.99 16.53
C ALA A 251 -11.26 24.93 17.49
N ALA A 252 -10.13 25.19 18.13
CA ALA A 252 -9.51 24.30 19.11
C ALA A 252 -10.39 24.14 20.36
N ARG A 253 -10.97 25.23 20.89
CA ARG A 253 -11.92 25.16 22.02
C ARG A 253 -13.19 24.40 21.69
N ILE A 254 -13.72 24.55 20.47
CA ILE A 254 -14.85 23.74 20.02
C ILE A 254 -14.50 22.25 20.05
N GLN A 255 -13.24 21.90 19.77
CA GLN A 255 -12.73 20.54 19.92
C GLN A 255 -12.25 20.21 21.34
N SER A 256 -12.57 20.99 22.37
CA SER A 256 -12.17 20.79 23.78
C SER A 256 -10.68 20.94 24.11
N PHE A 257 -9.86 21.51 23.22
CA PHE A 257 -8.47 21.83 23.57
C PHE A 257 -8.41 22.89 24.69
N PRO A 258 -7.48 22.75 25.65
CA PRO A 258 -7.26 23.75 26.66
C PRO A 258 -6.54 24.98 26.07
N ASP A 259 -6.72 26.13 26.70
CA ASP A 259 -6.26 27.44 26.19
C ASP A 259 -4.75 27.64 26.22
N ASP A 260 -4.06 26.87 27.06
CA ASP A 260 -2.61 26.80 27.15
C ASP A 260 -1.97 25.95 26.03
N HIS A 261 -2.77 25.15 25.29
CA HIS A 261 -2.22 24.30 24.22
C HIS A 261 -1.80 25.10 22.99
N VAL A 262 -0.50 25.17 22.68
CA VAL A 262 0.03 26.04 21.62
C VAL A 262 0.18 25.32 20.28
N PHE A 263 -0.42 25.87 19.22
CA PHE A 263 -0.21 25.39 17.84
C PHE A 263 0.82 26.24 17.09
N THR A 264 1.82 25.60 16.49
CA THR A 264 2.93 26.31 15.81
C THR A 264 2.82 26.25 14.29
N GLY A 265 3.61 27.10 13.60
CA GLY A 265 3.65 27.18 12.14
C GLY A 265 2.66 28.20 11.56
N THR A 266 2.51 28.18 10.23
CA THR A 266 1.57 29.08 9.53
C THR A 266 0.14 28.82 9.97
N ARG A 267 -0.74 29.81 9.82
CA ARG A 267 -2.19 29.64 10.10
C ARG A 267 -2.76 28.39 9.44
N ALA A 268 -2.38 28.14 8.18
CA ALA A 268 -2.76 26.95 7.42
C ALA A 268 -2.46 25.65 8.20
N LYS A 269 -1.22 25.52 8.67
CA LYS A 269 -0.74 24.38 9.45
C LYS A 269 -1.46 24.28 10.80
N GLN A 270 -1.68 25.41 11.48
CA GLN A 270 -2.45 25.42 12.74
C GLN A 270 -3.89 24.91 12.53
N CYS A 271 -4.58 25.39 11.50
CA CYS A 271 -5.93 24.91 11.17
C CYS A 271 -5.94 23.42 10.79
N GLN A 272 -4.90 22.94 10.08
CA GLN A 272 -4.75 21.51 9.76
C GLN A 272 -4.57 20.64 11.01
N LEU A 273 -3.72 21.08 11.95
CA LEU A 273 -3.51 20.38 13.22
C LEU A 273 -4.81 20.27 14.02
N VAL A 274 -5.55 21.39 14.15
CA VAL A 274 -6.84 21.40 14.85
C VAL A 274 -7.86 20.54 14.11
N GLY A 275 -8.05 20.69 12.80
CA GLY A 275 -9.08 19.95 12.06
C GLY A 275 -8.90 18.43 12.05
N ASN A 276 -7.65 17.97 12.02
CA ASN A 276 -7.32 16.54 11.99
C ASN A 276 -7.36 15.86 13.37
N ALA A 277 -7.30 16.61 14.47
CA ALA A 277 -7.20 16.05 15.81
C ALA A 277 -8.44 15.25 16.26
N VAL A 278 -8.24 14.33 17.20
CA VAL A 278 -9.33 13.81 18.04
C VAL A 278 -9.53 14.81 19.19
N PRO A 279 -10.77 15.22 19.50
CA PRO A 279 -11.04 16.13 20.62
C PRO A 279 -10.42 15.61 21.93
N PRO A 280 -9.61 16.42 22.65
CA PRO A 280 -8.91 15.94 23.84
C PRO A 280 -9.82 15.39 24.95
N LEU A 281 -11.04 15.92 25.13
CA LEU A 281 -11.98 15.41 26.11
C LEU A 281 -12.42 13.98 25.80
N LEU A 282 -12.77 13.70 24.54
CA LEU A 282 -13.09 12.34 24.09
C LEU A 282 -11.88 11.41 24.24
N ALA A 283 -10.69 11.87 23.83
CA ALA A 283 -9.46 11.09 23.96
C ALA A 283 -9.16 10.74 25.43
N SER A 284 -9.44 11.65 26.37
CA SER A 284 -9.24 11.42 27.81
C SER A 284 -10.22 10.39 28.37
N LYS A 285 -11.49 10.39 27.93
CA LYS A 285 -12.47 9.38 28.33
C LYS A 285 -12.08 7.98 27.84
N LEU A 286 -11.60 7.87 26.60
CA LEU A 286 -11.04 6.62 26.09
C LEU A 286 -9.80 6.17 26.87
N ALA A 287 -8.89 7.11 27.20
CA ALA A 287 -7.69 6.81 27.95
C ALA A 287 -8.01 6.31 29.38
N LEU A 288 -8.99 6.91 30.07
CA LEU A 288 -9.43 6.44 31.39
C LEU A 288 -10.01 5.03 31.33
N SER A 289 -10.92 4.76 30.38
CA SER A 289 -11.50 3.43 30.19
C SER A 289 -10.44 2.36 29.88
N ILE A 290 -9.43 2.69 29.06
CA ILE A 290 -8.30 1.77 28.79
C ILE A 290 -7.42 1.60 30.03
N ALA A 291 -7.15 2.66 30.78
CA ALA A 291 -6.36 2.58 32.01
C ALA A 291 -7.07 1.72 33.08
N GLU A 292 -8.38 1.88 33.24
CA GLU A 292 -9.21 1.03 34.10
C GLU A 292 -9.14 -0.44 33.64
N HIS A 293 -9.25 -0.69 32.33
CA HIS A 293 -9.14 -2.03 31.76
C HIS A 293 -7.79 -2.70 32.05
N ILE A 294 -6.69 -1.95 31.94
CA ILE A 294 -5.34 -2.43 32.25
C ILE A 294 -5.19 -2.67 33.77
N ASN A 295 -5.64 -1.73 34.60
CA ASN A 295 -5.44 -1.76 36.06
C ASN A 295 -6.42 -2.68 36.81
N ALA A 296 -7.50 -3.13 36.17
CA ALA A 296 -8.48 -4.03 36.79
C ALA A 296 -7.92 -5.42 37.15
N GLN A 297 -6.64 -5.68 36.84
CA GLN A 297 -5.87 -6.84 37.29
C GLN A 297 -5.72 -6.88 38.83
N ASP A 298 -5.65 -5.73 39.51
CA ASP A 298 -5.40 -5.67 40.97
C ASP A 298 -6.64 -5.94 41.84
N THR A 299 -7.85 -5.75 41.30
CA THR A 299 -9.10 -5.87 42.07
C THR A 299 -9.80 -7.22 41.95
N ARG A 300 -9.38 -8.09 41.01
CA ARG A 300 -10.08 -9.36 40.69
C ARG A 300 -9.38 -10.63 41.20
N ASN A 301 -8.37 -10.49 42.06
CA ASN A 301 -7.75 -11.62 42.78
C ASN A 301 -8.60 -12.19 43.93
N SER A 302 -9.81 -11.68 44.16
CA SER A 302 -10.79 -12.28 45.09
C SER A 302 -12.09 -12.63 44.37
N GLU A 303 -12.36 -13.94 44.30
CA GLU A 303 -13.66 -14.58 44.05
C GLU A 303 -14.39 -14.25 42.73
N THR A 304 -14.19 -15.08 41.70
CA THR A 304 -15.26 -15.89 41.06
C THR A 304 -14.73 -16.64 39.83
N ASP A 305 -14.34 -17.89 40.04
CA ASP A 305 -13.88 -18.83 39.01
C ASP A 305 -15.04 -19.45 38.18
N LEU A 306 -16.28 -19.00 38.42
CA LEU A 306 -17.49 -19.48 37.74
C LEU A 306 -17.79 -18.73 36.42
N ALA A 307 -17.40 -17.45 36.30
CA ALA A 307 -17.55 -16.69 35.07
C ALA A 307 -16.58 -17.19 33.97
N ARG A 308 -15.38 -17.67 34.34
CA ARG A 308 -14.39 -18.21 33.40
C ARG A 308 -14.88 -19.41 32.60
N ARG A 309 -15.71 -20.28 33.19
CA ARG A 309 -16.24 -21.47 32.50
C ARG A 309 -17.48 -21.16 31.65
N ALA A 310 -18.32 -20.21 32.06
CA ALA A 310 -19.44 -19.74 31.25
C ALA A 310 -18.98 -18.88 30.05
N PHE A 311 -17.86 -18.16 30.18
CA PHE A 311 -17.34 -17.28 29.12
C PHE A 311 -16.50 -18.00 28.06
N GLN A 312 -15.93 -19.17 28.40
CA GLN A 312 -15.33 -20.05 27.39
C GLN A 312 -16.39 -20.66 26.46
N SER A 313 -17.65 -20.79 26.91
CA SER A 313 -18.79 -21.17 26.07
C SER A 313 -19.47 -20.01 25.33
N THR A 314 -19.04 -18.76 25.55
CA THR A 314 -19.44 -17.58 24.76
C THR A 314 -18.28 -17.01 23.93
N ARG A 315 -17.22 -17.80 23.72
CA ARG A 315 -16.33 -17.62 22.56
C ARG A 315 -17.10 -18.02 21.31
N ASN A 316 -17.82 -17.05 20.79
CA ASN A 316 -18.24 -16.77 19.42
C ASN A 316 -19.44 -15.83 19.55
N VAL A 317 -19.54 -14.76 18.75
CA VAL A 317 -20.39 -14.74 17.55
C VAL A 317 -19.97 -13.47 16.77
N TYR A 318 -18.98 -13.51 15.88
CA TYR A 318 -19.22 -13.72 14.45
C TYR A 318 -19.96 -15.04 14.15
N ASP A 319 -21.26 -15.13 14.43
CA ASP A 319 -22.09 -16.21 13.85
C ASP A 319 -22.89 -15.65 12.69
N GLY A 320 -22.95 -16.46 11.64
CA GLY A 320 -24.11 -16.45 10.76
C GLY A 320 -23.84 -16.13 9.30
N ILE A 321 -22.60 -16.22 8.82
CA ILE A 321 -22.40 -16.56 7.41
C ILE A 321 -21.84 -17.98 7.42
N PRO A 322 -22.52 -18.98 6.84
CA PRO A 322 -21.92 -20.30 6.69
C PRO A 322 -20.54 -20.12 6.04
N ASP A 323 -19.57 -20.89 6.50
CA ASP A 323 -18.22 -20.97 5.95
C ASP A 323 -18.28 -21.52 4.52
N ILE A 324 -18.79 -20.69 3.62
CA ILE A 324 -18.48 -20.73 2.21
C ILE A 324 -17.14 -20.02 2.19
N ASP A 325 -16.04 -20.73 1.92
CA ASP A 325 -14.75 -20.10 1.65
C ASP A 325 -14.96 -19.15 0.46
N THR A 326 -15.24 -17.87 0.75
CA THR A 326 -15.59 -16.83 -0.23
C THR A 326 -14.35 -16.26 -0.93
N ARG A 327 -13.17 -16.82 -0.66
CA ARG A 327 -11.93 -16.46 -1.34
C ARG A 327 -11.95 -17.05 -2.72
N LEU A 328 -11.62 -16.21 -3.70
CA LEU A 328 -11.36 -16.68 -5.05
C LEU A 328 -10.11 -17.56 -5.04
N THR A 329 -10.18 -18.66 -5.77
CA THR A 329 -9.08 -19.61 -5.89
C THR A 329 -8.17 -19.26 -7.06
N PHE A 330 -6.89 -19.61 -6.98
CA PHE A 330 -5.97 -19.48 -8.11
C PHE A 330 -4.98 -20.62 -8.27
N VAL A 331 -4.51 -20.80 -9.50
CA VAL A 331 -3.41 -21.71 -9.88
C VAL A 331 -2.34 -20.91 -10.61
N ASP A 332 -1.06 -21.12 -10.27
CA ASP A 332 0.10 -20.42 -10.86
C ASP A 332 0.96 -21.41 -11.68
N LEU A 333 0.89 -21.31 -13.01
CA LEU A 333 1.67 -22.14 -13.93
C LEU A 333 2.92 -21.40 -14.39
N PHE A 334 4.04 -22.12 -14.53
CA PHE A 334 5.34 -21.51 -14.79
C PHE A 334 5.70 -20.51 -13.67
N CYS A 335 5.41 -20.89 -12.42
CA CYS A 335 5.35 -19.94 -11.31
C CYS A 335 6.71 -19.27 -11.01
N GLY A 336 7.82 -19.90 -11.43
CA GLY A 336 9.16 -19.44 -11.12
C GLY A 336 9.31 -19.16 -9.64
N ALA A 337 9.99 -18.08 -9.27
CA ALA A 337 10.18 -17.71 -7.87
C ALA A 337 8.91 -17.21 -7.16
N GLY A 338 7.71 -17.42 -7.70
CA GLY A 338 6.45 -17.14 -7.02
C GLY A 338 6.01 -15.68 -7.06
N GLY A 339 6.37 -14.91 -8.11
CA GLY A 339 5.96 -13.50 -8.21
C GLY A 339 4.44 -13.31 -8.26
N PHE A 340 3.75 -14.14 -9.05
CA PHE A 340 2.28 -14.18 -9.07
C PHE A 340 1.71 -14.80 -7.79
N THR A 341 2.22 -15.96 -7.37
CA THR A 341 1.85 -16.61 -6.11
C THR A 341 1.87 -15.62 -4.93
N GLN A 342 2.98 -14.93 -4.70
CA GLN A 342 3.13 -13.94 -3.63
C GLN A 342 2.18 -12.75 -3.77
N GLY A 343 1.94 -12.26 -4.99
CA GLY A 343 1.01 -11.15 -5.22
C GLY A 343 -0.45 -11.53 -4.98
N PHE A 344 -0.89 -12.67 -5.51
CA PHE A 344 -2.27 -13.16 -5.37
C PHE A 344 -2.58 -13.59 -3.93
N SER A 345 -1.64 -14.23 -3.23
CA SER A 345 -1.79 -14.55 -1.81
C SER A 345 -1.94 -13.29 -0.95
N GLN A 346 -1.17 -12.22 -1.22
CA GLN A 346 -1.33 -10.93 -0.52
C GLN A 346 -2.67 -10.26 -0.79
N ALA A 347 -3.21 -10.41 -2.00
CA ALA A 347 -4.54 -9.92 -2.34
C ALA A 347 -5.69 -10.74 -1.70
N GLY A 348 -5.38 -11.83 -1.00
CA GLY A 348 -6.34 -12.65 -0.25
C GLY A 348 -6.92 -13.83 -1.04
N PHE A 349 -6.32 -14.20 -2.18
CA PHE A 349 -6.74 -15.38 -2.95
C PHE A 349 -6.24 -16.67 -2.29
N GLN A 350 -6.99 -17.75 -2.45
CA GLN A 350 -6.59 -19.09 -2.03
C GLN A 350 -5.79 -19.77 -3.15
N GLY A 351 -4.50 -20.03 -2.93
CA GLY A 351 -3.68 -20.78 -3.88
C GLY A 351 -4.01 -22.27 -3.82
N LEU A 352 -4.36 -22.87 -4.96
CA LEU A 352 -4.66 -24.30 -5.05
C LEU A 352 -3.45 -25.12 -5.48
N LEU A 353 -2.63 -24.57 -6.39
CA LEU A 353 -1.47 -25.26 -6.93
C LEU A 353 -0.52 -24.26 -7.59
N ALA A 354 0.79 -24.47 -7.40
CA ALA A 354 1.84 -23.83 -8.20
C ALA A 354 2.67 -24.90 -8.92
N VAL A 355 3.08 -24.64 -10.17
CA VAL A 355 3.78 -25.62 -11.00
C VAL A 355 4.98 -25.01 -11.71
N ASP A 356 6.14 -25.67 -11.58
CA ASP A 356 7.38 -25.36 -12.30
C ASP A 356 8.24 -26.63 -12.42
N ASN A 357 9.18 -26.68 -13.36
CA ASN A 357 10.05 -27.85 -13.56
C ASN A 357 11.44 -27.71 -12.91
N ASN A 358 11.70 -26.61 -12.22
CA ASN A 358 12.99 -26.35 -11.57
C ASN A 358 12.98 -26.76 -10.08
N GLU A 359 13.87 -27.68 -9.70
CA GLU A 359 14.01 -28.16 -8.32
C GLU A 359 14.37 -27.05 -7.31
N TYR A 360 15.08 -26.00 -7.73
CA TYR A 360 15.36 -24.86 -6.86
C TYR A 360 14.12 -23.99 -6.67
N VAL A 361 13.27 -23.86 -7.68
CA VAL A 361 11.97 -23.19 -7.55
C VAL A 361 11.09 -23.95 -6.56
N ALA A 362 11.06 -25.29 -6.60
CA ALA A 362 10.34 -26.09 -5.61
C ALA A 362 10.78 -25.78 -4.16
N LYS A 363 12.09 -25.60 -3.94
CA LYS A 363 12.64 -25.21 -2.63
C LYS A 363 12.23 -23.79 -2.22
N VAL A 364 12.25 -22.85 -3.17
CA VAL A 364 11.76 -21.48 -2.95
C VAL A 364 10.28 -21.50 -2.58
N HIS A 365 9.46 -22.23 -3.31
CA HIS A 365 8.04 -22.33 -3.03
C HIS A 365 7.78 -22.94 -1.64
N ALA A 366 8.43 -24.05 -1.32
CA ALA A 366 8.25 -24.71 -0.02
C ALA A 366 8.62 -23.82 1.18
N ALA A 367 9.63 -22.95 1.03
CA ALA A 367 10.05 -22.04 2.10
C ALA A 367 9.11 -20.85 2.29
N ASN A 368 8.51 -20.35 1.19
CA ASN A 368 7.76 -19.09 1.21
C ASN A 368 6.24 -19.25 1.15
N HIS A 369 5.77 -20.39 0.62
CA HIS A 369 4.36 -20.72 0.40
C HIS A 369 4.05 -22.16 0.83
N PRO A 370 4.37 -22.56 2.08
CA PRO A 370 4.21 -23.95 2.54
C PRO A 370 2.75 -24.44 2.49
N ASP A 371 1.79 -23.53 2.56
CA ASP A 371 0.36 -23.84 2.56
C ASP A 371 -0.22 -24.05 1.14
N ILE A 372 0.55 -23.76 0.09
CA ILE A 372 0.13 -23.92 -1.30
C ILE A 372 0.84 -25.16 -1.87
N PRO A 373 0.10 -26.17 -2.35
CA PRO A 373 0.71 -27.33 -3.01
C PRO A 373 1.62 -26.91 -4.18
N PHE A 374 2.75 -27.59 -4.31
CA PHE A 374 3.70 -27.40 -5.42
C PHE A 374 3.86 -28.69 -6.19
N LEU A 375 3.79 -28.60 -7.53
CA LEU A 375 4.10 -29.70 -8.42
C LEU A 375 5.40 -29.42 -9.17
N LEU A 376 6.39 -30.28 -8.98
CA LEU A 376 7.61 -30.29 -9.78
C LEU A 376 7.35 -31.09 -11.06
N GLY A 377 7.08 -30.41 -12.17
CA GLY A 377 6.70 -31.07 -13.42
C GLY A 377 6.91 -30.20 -14.65
N ASP A 378 7.24 -30.84 -15.78
CA ASP A 378 7.32 -30.18 -17.07
C ASP A 378 5.91 -30.04 -17.66
N LEU A 379 5.43 -28.80 -17.72
CA LEU A 379 4.07 -28.47 -18.18
C LEU A 379 3.79 -28.87 -19.64
N SER A 380 4.81 -29.25 -20.43
CA SER A 380 4.63 -29.82 -21.77
C SER A 380 4.34 -31.33 -21.81
N LYS A 381 4.31 -32.02 -20.66
CA LYS A 381 4.17 -33.48 -20.58
C LYS A 381 2.78 -33.89 -20.11
N ASP A 382 2.22 -34.92 -20.75
CA ASP A 382 0.93 -35.52 -20.37
C ASP A 382 0.90 -36.01 -18.92
N GLU A 383 2.01 -36.55 -18.41
CA GLU A 383 2.13 -36.97 -17.00
C GLU A 383 1.85 -35.80 -16.04
N THR A 384 2.35 -34.60 -16.35
CA THR A 384 2.10 -33.40 -15.54
C THR A 384 0.64 -32.99 -15.62
N VAL A 385 0.01 -33.14 -16.79
CA VAL A 385 -1.43 -32.88 -16.98
C VAL A 385 -2.28 -33.79 -16.08
N GLU A 386 -1.97 -35.08 -16.05
CA GLU A 386 -2.64 -36.06 -15.19
C GLU A 386 -2.47 -35.72 -13.70
N GLN A 387 -1.25 -35.36 -13.28
CA GLN A 387 -0.95 -34.97 -11.90
C GLN A 387 -1.70 -33.70 -11.46
N ILE A 388 -1.76 -32.67 -12.32
CA ILE A 388 -2.53 -31.44 -12.05
C ILE A 388 -4.02 -31.75 -11.93
N THR A 389 -4.55 -32.56 -12.85
CA THR A 389 -5.96 -32.97 -12.86
C THR A 389 -6.32 -33.74 -11.59
N TYR A 390 -5.43 -34.62 -11.13
CA TYR A 390 -5.63 -35.36 -9.88
C TYR A 390 -5.55 -34.47 -8.64
N ALA A 391 -4.63 -33.49 -8.63
CA ALA A 391 -4.43 -32.59 -7.50
C ALA A 391 -5.58 -31.58 -7.33
N LEU A 392 -6.23 -31.17 -8.42
CA LEU A 392 -7.30 -30.17 -8.42
C LEU A 392 -8.68 -30.82 -8.37
N ASN A 393 -9.31 -30.81 -7.20
CA ASN A 393 -10.65 -31.39 -6.98
C ASN A 393 -11.78 -30.36 -6.89
N ARG A 394 -11.49 -29.08 -7.16
CA ARG A 394 -12.44 -27.97 -7.06
C ARG A 394 -12.21 -26.95 -8.16
N LYS A 395 -13.20 -26.07 -8.34
CA LYS A 395 -13.15 -24.99 -9.34
C LYS A 395 -11.95 -24.06 -9.12
N VAL A 396 -11.28 -23.73 -10.22
CA VAL A 396 -10.24 -22.70 -10.30
C VAL A 396 -10.90 -21.40 -10.76
N ASP A 397 -10.90 -20.35 -9.94
CA ASP A 397 -11.47 -19.06 -10.35
C ASP A 397 -10.50 -18.28 -11.24
N VAL A 398 -9.20 -18.32 -10.94
CA VAL A 398 -8.16 -17.62 -11.71
C VAL A 398 -6.97 -18.52 -12.05
N LEU A 399 -6.61 -18.57 -13.33
CA LEU A 399 -5.34 -19.18 -13.77
C LEU A 399 -4.34 -18.09 -14.15
N VAL A 400 -3.14 -18.14 -13.57
CA VAL A 400 -2.07 -17.18 -13.87
C VAL A 400 -0.84 -17.90 -14.38
N GLY A 401 -0.05 -17.23 -15.23
CA GLY A 401 1.23 -17.79 -15.66
C GLY A 401 2.00 -16.94 -16.66
N GLY A 402 3.31 -17.16 -16.69
CA GLY A 402 4.25 -16.50 -17.61
C GLY A 402 4.99 -17.50 -18.48
N PRO A 403 4.34 -18.15 -19.47
CA PRO A 403 4.98 -19.18 -20.28
C PRO A 403 6.21 -18.63 -21.00
N PRO A 404 7.38 -19.30 -20.88
CA PRO A 404 8.62 -18.79 -21.42
C PRO A 404 8.62 -18.77 -22.96
N CYS A 405 9.06 -17.67 -23.55
CA CYS A 405 9.18 -17.50 -25.01
C CYS A 405 10.66 -17.65 -25.48
N GLN A 406 11.39 -18.63 -24.93
CA GLN A 406 12.87 -18.70 -24.97
C GLN A 406 13.50 -18.89 -26.37
N GLY A 407 12.72 -19.10 -27.44
CA GLY A 407 13.27 -19.23 -28.79
C GLY A 407 13.99 -17.98 -29.33
N PHE A 408 13.66 -16.75 -28.88
CA PHE A 408 13.91 -15.59 -29.75
C PHE A 408 14.36 -14.28 -29.08
N SER A 409 14.98 -14.33 -27.88
CA SER A 409 15.66 -13.13 -27.35
C SER A 409 16.75 -12.65 -28.34
N ILE A 410 17.01 -11.34 -28.40
CA ILE A 410 18.08 -10.73 -29.23
C ILE A 410 19.46 -11.39 -28.97
N PHE A 411 19.65 -11.99 -27.79
CA PHE A 411 20.84 -12.78 -27.45
C PHE A 411 20.83 -14.20 -28.06
N GLY A 412 19.66 -14.82 -28.23
CA GLY A 412 19.49 -16.11 -28.92
C GLY A 412 19.86 -16.02 -30.41
N LYS A 413 19.49 -14.94 -31.11
CA LYS A 413 19.87 -14.74 -32.52
C LYS A 413 21.38 -14.86 -32.76
N ARG A 414 22.23 -14.44 -31.81
CA ARG A 414 23.71 -14.56 -31.96
C ARG A 414 24.26 -15.96 -31.75
N ARG A 415 23.53 -16.86 -31.08
CA ARG A 415 23.98 -18.24 -30.83
C ARG A 415 23.60 -19.22 -31.94
N PHE A 416 22.64 -18.85 -32.81
CA PHE A 416 22.05 -19.77 -33.79
C PHE A 416 22.25 -19.38 -35.27
N ILE A 417 22.97 -18.29 -35.58
CA ILE A 417 23.30 -17.90 -36.97
C ILE A 417 24.30 -18.86 -37.66
N GLN A 418 24.82 -19.89 -36.97
CA GLN A 418 25.78 -20.85 -37.55
C GLN A 418 25.22 -22.21 -37.99
N SER A 419 23.91 -22.46 -37.93
CA SER A 419 23.32 -23.64 -38.59
C SER A 419 22.51 -23.20 -39.80
N GLN A 420 23.08 -23.36 -40.99
CA GLN A 420 22.32 -23.28 -42.24
C GLN A 420 21.22 -24.35 -42.23
N ASN A 421 19.98 -23.96 -42.53
CA ASN A 421 18.71 -24.72 -42.45
C ASN A 421 17.89 -24.51 -41.15
N PHE A 422 17.46 -23.27 -40.88
CA PHE A 422 16.41 -22.98 -39.89
C PHE A 422 15.09 -22.69 -40.60
N ASP A 423 14.13 -23.62 -40.50
CA ASP A 423 12.74 -23.46 -40.94
C ASP A 423 11.87 -23.12 -39.72
N PRO A 424 11.40 -21.88 -39.56
CA PRO A 424 10.59 -21.47 -38.41
C PRO A 424 9.19 -22.09 -38.38
N GLY A 425 8.72 -22.71 -39.47
CA GLY A 425 7.40 -23.33 -39.55
C GLY A 425 7.32 -24.76 -38.99
N ASN A 426 8.46 -25.39 -38.68
CA ASN A 426 8.53 -26.84 -38.41
C ASN A 426 9.37 -27.21 -37.17
N ASP A 427 9.57 -26.29 -36.23
CA ASP A 427 10.32 -26.54 -34.99
C ASP A 427 9.36 -27.01 -33.87
N ASN A 428 9.63 -28.17 -33.25
CA ASN A 428 8.93 -28.75 -32.09
C ASN A 428 9.09 -27.91 -30.79
N ARG A 429 9.27 -26.59 -30.91
CA ARG A 429 9.56 -25.65 -29.81
C ARG A 429 8.55 -24.50 -29.73
N ASN A 430 7.36 -24.71 -30.31
CA ASN A 430 6.16 -23.90 -30.13
C ASN A 430 5.34 -24.26 -28.86
N ASP A 431 5.86 -25.10 -27.97
CA ASP A 431 5.06 -25.91 -27.04
C ASP A 431 4.50 -25.22 -25.79
N LEU A 432 5.19 -24.26 -25.15
CA LEU A 432 4.81 -23.88 -23.78
C LEU A 432 3.72 -22.80 -23.68
N VAL A 433 3.61 -21.91 -24.67
CA VAL A 433 2.46 -21.00 -24.78
C VAL A 433 1.19 -21.80 -25.13
N MET A 434 1.32 -22.80 -25.99
CA MET A 434 0.21 -23.71 -26.32
C MET A 434 -0.20 -24.54 -25.11
N ALA A 435 0.76 -25.16 -24.42
CA ALA A 435 0.52 -25.90 -23.19
C ALA A 435 -0.23 -25.05 -22.16
N PHE A 436 0.13 -23.77 -21.98
CA PHE A 436 -0.63 -22.86 -21.11
C PHE A 436 -2.12 -22.78 -21.49
N TRP A 437 -2.43 -22.64 -22.78
CA TRP A 437 -3.81 -22.62 -23.26
C TRP A 437 -4.50 -23.98 -23.20
N ASP A 438 -3.75 -25.08 -23.28
CA ASP A 438 -4.28 -26.43 -23.05
C ASP A 438 -4.72 -26.59 -21.58
N TYR A 439 -3.98 -26.01 -20.64
CA TYR A 439 -4.42 -25.93 -19.23
C TYR A 439 -5.61 -24.98 -19.04
N VAL A 440 -5.70 -23.87 -19.79
CA VAL A 440 -6.90 -23.01 -19.77
C VAL A 440 -8.13 -23.80 -20.25
N GLU A 441 -7.99 -24.60 -21.29
CA GLU A 441 -9.04 -25.48 -21.81
C GLU A 441 -9.44 -26.55 -20.78
N LEU A 442 -8.45 -27.23 -20.19
CA LEU A 442 -8.64 -28.28 -19.20
C LEU A 442 -9.28 -27.78 -17.90
N LEU A 443 -8.75 -26.70 -17.32
CA LEU A 443 -9.19 -26.19 -16.01
C LEU A 443 -10.41 -25.28 -16.12
N SER A 444 -10.66 -24.73 -17.31
CA SER A 444 -11.77 -23.81 -17.62
C SER A 444 -12.01 -22.73 -16.53
N PRO A 445 -10.99 -21.93 -16.14
CA PRO A 445 -11.12 -20.93 -15.08
C PRO A 445 -12.04 -19.78 -15.48
N ASP A 446 -12.62 -19.05 -14.53
CA ASP A 446 -13.43 -17.86 -14.82
C ASP A 446 -12.57 -16.73 -15.39
N TRP A 447 -11.31 -16.64 -14.94
CA TRP A 447 -10.33 -15.62 -15.32
C TRP A 447 -8.97 -16.23 -15.65
N VAL A 448 -8.27 -15.62 -16.61
CA VAL A 448 -6.90 -15.96 -16.98
C VAL A 448 -6.06 -14.69 -16.98
N VAL A 449 -4.88 -14.73 -16.35
CA VAL A 449 -3.87 -13.66 -16.43
C VAL A 449 -2.58 -14.25 -16.99
N MET A 450 -2.26 -13.89 -18.24
CA MET A 450 -1.05 -14.34 -18.91
C MET A 450 -0.05 -13.19 -19.01
N GLU A 451 1.19 -13.43 -18.60
CA GLU A 451 2.30 -12.49 -18.71
C GLU A 451 3.29 -12.88 -19.80
N ASN A 452 3.91 -11.88 -20.43
CA ASN A 452 5.11 -12.07 -21.25
C ASN A 452 5.96 -10.80 -21.41
N VAL A 453 7.07 -10.92 -22.12
CA VAL A 453 7.91 -9.76 -22.49
C VAL A 453 7.19 -8.84 -23.50
N PRO A 454 7.49 -7.52 -23.54
CA PRO A 454 6.84 -6.59 -24.46
C PRO A 454 6.98 -6.96 -25.95
N GLY A 455 8.08 -7.62 -26.31
CA GLY A 455 8.33 -8.06 -27.68
C GLY A 455 7.33 -9.10 -28.19
N PHE A 456 6.59 -9.77 -27.30
CA PHE A 456 5.62 -10.83 -27.61
C PHE A 456 4.64 -10.44 -28.73
N THR A 457 4.20 -9.18 -28.77
CA THR A 457 3.26 -8.66 -29.78
C THR A 457 3.84 -8.54 -31.19
N SER A 458 5.16 -8.65 -31.34
CA SER A 458 5.90 -8.49 -32.60
C SER A 458 6.70 -9.73 -33.00
N LEU A 459 6.68 -10.79 -32.18
CA LEU A 459 7.43 -12.02 -32.45
C LEU A 459 6.77 -12.83 -33.56
N ALA A 460 7.60 -13.41 -34.44
CA ALA A 460 7.19 -14.31 -35.53
C ALA A 460 6.00 -13.77 -36.36
N ASP A 461 6.07 -12.51 -36.81
CA ASP A 461 4.95 -11.84 -37.53
C ASP A 461 3.61 -11.92 -36.78
N GLN A 462 3.66 -11.71 -35.46
CA GLN A 462 2.49 -11.76 -34.56
C GLN A 462 1.87 -13.16 -34.39
N HIS A 463 2.53 -14.23 -34.86
CA HIS A 463 1.99 -15.59 -34.84
C HIS A 463 1.51 -16.05 -33.44
N TYR A 464 2.30 -15.87 -32.39
CA TYR A 464 1.90 -16.28 -31.03
C TYR A 464 0.79 -15.42 -30.45
N LEU A 465 0.75 -14.13 -30.79
CA LEU A 465 -0.35 -13.25 -30.39
C LEU A 465 -1.64 -13.70 -31.08
N HIS A 466 -1.57 -14.00 -32.38
CA HIS A 466 -2.68 -14.52 -33.17
C HIS A 466 -3.20 -15.84 -32.60
N ILE A 467 -2.32 -16.80 -32.30
CA ILE A 467 -2.67 -18.08 -31.69
C ILE A 467 -3.34 -17.89 -30.32
N THR A 468 -2.75 -17.05 -29.46
CA THR A 468 -3.28 -16.76 -28.12
C THR A 468 -4.69 -16.20 -28.20
N VAL A 469 -4.91 -15.23 -29.11
CA VAL A 469 -6.22 -14.63 -29.39
C VAL A 469 -7.21 -15.66 -29.93
N GLU A 470 -6.77 -16.49 -30.88
CA GLU A 470 -7.62 -17.48 -31.51
C GLU A 470 -8.04 -18.57 -30.53
N ARG A 471 -7.12 -19.11 -29.73
CA ARG A 471 -7.43 -20.07 -28.65
C ARG A 471 -8.37 -19.45 -27.62
N ALA A 472 -8.13 -18.21 -27.17
CA ALA A 472 -9.04 -17.53 -26.25
C ALA A 472 -10.48 -17.43 -26.80
N ARG A 473 -10.63 -17.05 -28.08
CA ARG A 473 -11.92 -16.96 -28.77
C ARG A 473 -12.60 -18.33 -28.90
N GLN A 474 -11.87 -19.35 -29.34
CA GLN A 474 -12.37 -20.72 -29.48
C GLN A 474 -12.88 -21.29 -28.15
N LEU A 475 -12.19 -20.99 -27.05
CA LEU A 475 -12.57 -21.40 -25.69
C LEU A 475 -13.64 -20.50 -25.06
N GLY A 476 -14.16 -19.50 -25.78
CA GLY A 476 -15.25 -18.63 -25.35
C GLY A 476 -14.85 -17.53 -24.36
N TYR A 477 -13.55 -17.18 -24.27
CA TYR A 477 -13.10 -16.08 -23.42
C TYR A 477 -13.17 -14.74 -24.15
N ARG A 478 -13.70 -13.72 -23.47
CA ARG A 478 -13.41 -12.33 -23.81
C ARG A 478 -12.09 -11.93 -23.18
N PHE A 479 -11.26 -11.17 -23.90
CA PHE A 479 -9.96 -10.77 -23.38
C PHE A 479 -9.60 -9.35 -23.79
N GLU A 480 -8.66 -8.78 -23.04
CA GLU A 480 -7.97 -7.54 -23.36
C GLU A 480 -6.47 -7.75 -23.09
N SER A 481 -5.60 -7.03 -23.80
CA SER A 481 -4.16 -7.06 -23.54
C SER A 481 -3.50 -5.69 -23.66
N THR A 482 -2.43 -5.50 -22.91
CA THR A 482 -1.63 -4.26 -22.94
C THR A 482 -0.19 -4.49 -22.48
N ILE A 483 0.64 -3.44 -22.59
CA ILE A 483 1.97 -3.40 -22.00
C ILE A 483 1.93 -2.53 -20.75
N LEU A 484 2.09 -3.14 -19.58
CA LEU A 484 2.19 -2.44 -18.30
C LEU A 484 3.65 -2.12 -17.98
N ASN A 485 3.92 -0.91 -17.50
CA ASN A 485 5.20 -0.55 -16.91
C ASN A 485 5.08 -0.60 -15.38
N ALA A 486 5.83 -1.49 -14.74
CA ALA A 486 5.74 -1.71 -13.29
C ALA A 486 6.00 -0.42 -12.46
N ALA A 487 6.82 0.50 -12.97
CA ALA A 487 7.08 1.80 -12.34
C ALA A 487 5.81 2.64 -12.15
N ASP A 488 4.84 2.54 -13.07
CA ASP A 488 3.56 3.26 -13.02
C ASP A 488 2.69 2.83 -11.84
N HIS A 489 3.00 1.68 -11.24
CA HIS A 489 2.24 1.03 -10.17
C HIS A 489 3.04 0.93 -8.86
N GLY A 490 4.16 1.64 -8.74
CA GLY A 490 4.90 1.75 -7.49
C GLY A 490 5.98 0.68 -7.30
N VAL A 491 6.27 -0.14 -8.31
CA VAL A 491 7.49 -0.96 -8.32
C VAL A 491 8.67 -0.05 -8.62
N PRO A 492 9.79 -0.08 -7.87
CA PRO A 492 10.95 0.81 -8.07
C PRO A 492 11.80 0.40 -9.29
N GLN A 493 11.16 0.00 -10.38
CA GLN A 493 11.76 -0.56 -11.57
C GLN A 493 10.96 -0.23 -12.83
N ARG A 494 11.63 0.32 -13.86
CA ARG A 494 11.13 0.44 -15.23
C ARG A 494 11.14 -0.93 -15.90
N ARG A 495 10.09 -1.73 -15.66
CA ARG A 495 9.89 -3.07 -16.22
C ARG A 495 8.58 -3.11 -16.98
N LYS A 496 8.70 -3.14 -18.32
CA LYS A 496 7.55 -3.31 -19.21
C LYS A 496 7.24 -4.79 -19.39
N ARG A 497 5.96 -5.15 -19.34
CA ARG A 497 5.44 -6.51 -19.58
C ARG A 497 4.15 -6.50 -20.36
N PHE A 498 4.06 -7.40 -21.31
CA PHE A 498 2.80 -7.76 -21.94
C PHE A 498 1.95 -8.50 -20.91
N VAL A 499 0.72 -8.06 -20.73
CA VAL A 499 -0.27 -8.70 -19.86
C VAL A 499 -1.54 -8.88 -20.66
N LEU A 500 -2.09 -10.08 -20.65
CA LEU A 500 -3.39 -10.42 -21.19
C LEU A 500 -4.29 -10.89 -20.05
N ILE A 501 -5.48 -10.29 -19.95
CA ILE A 501 -6.53 -10.71 -19.03
C ILE A 501 -7.70 -11.24 -19.85
N ALA A 502 -8.07 -12.49 -19.64
CA ALA A 502 -9.21 -13.13 -20.30
C ALA A 502 -10.25 -13.57 -19.26
N THR A 503 -11.53 -13.57 -19.61
CA THR A 503 -12.62 -14.05 -18.76
C THR A 503 -13.77 -14.65 -19.55
N LYS A 504 -14.42 -15.67 -18.97
CA LYS A 504 -15.70 -16.22 -19.43
C LYS A 504 -16.92 -15.48 -18.86
N THR A 505 -16.69 -14.58 -17.91
CA THR A 505 -17.74 -13.76 -17.31
C THR A 505 -18.07 -12.55 -18.19
N ASP A 506 -19.22 -11.92 -17.96
CA ASP A 506 -19.59 -10.65 -18.57
C ASP A 506 -19.14 -9.43 -17.74
N LEU A 507 -18.31 -9.66 -16.71
CA LEU A 507 -17.75 -8.62 -15.86
C LEU A 507 -16.66 -7.82 -16.55
N VAL A 508 -16.49 -6.55 -16.19
CA VAL A 508 -15.47 -5.68 -16.80
C VAL A 508 -14.05 -6.22 -16.55
N ILE A 509 -13.15 -6.12 -17.53
CA ILE A 509 -11.75 -6.49 -17.31
C ILE A 509 -11.07 -5.39 -16.47
N PRO A 510 -10.51 -5.71 -15.30
CA PRO A 510 -9.98 -4.71 -14.38
C PRO A 510 -8.50 -4.39 -14.68
N TRP A 511 -8.23 -3.26 -15.32
CA TRP A 511 -6.85 -2.77 -15.48
C TRP A 511 -6.38 -1.95 -14.27
N PRO A 512 -5.10 -2.06 -13.87
CA PRO A 512 -4.56 -1.18 -12.85
C PRO A 512 -4.32 0.21 -13.45
N LYS A 513 -4.90 1.25 -12.84
CA LYS A 513 -4.63 2.64 -13.23
C LYS A 513 -3.23 3.07 -12.77
N PRO A 514 -2.42 3.73 -13.62
CA PRO A 514 -1.17 4.36 -13.20
C PRO A 514 -1.35 5.34 -12.04
N LYS A 515 -0.46 5.28 -11.05
CA LYS A 515 -0.46 6.17 -9.88
C LYS A 515 0.87 6.86 -9.62
N PHE A 516 1.92 6.38 -10.27
CA PHE A 516 3.26 6.91 -10.18
C PHE A 516 3.68 7.38 -11.57
N PHE A 517 4.41 8.49 -11.62
CA PHE A 517 4.69 9.17 -12.89
C PHE A 517 6.16 9.57 -12.96
N GLU A 518 6.74 9.50 -14.17
CA GLU A 518 8.12 9.92 -14.42
C GLU A 518 8.29 11.44 -14.24
N TYR A 519 7.31 12.19 -14.75
CA TYR A 519 7.24 13.64 -14.68
C TYR A 519 5.91 14.04 -14.01
N PRO A 520 5.79 13.85 -12.68
CA PRO A 520 4.55 14.12 -11.98
C PRO A 520 4.25 15.62 -11.97
N GLN A 521 2.96 15.96 -12.10
CA GLN A 521 2.44 17.26 -11.68
C GLN A 521 2.48 17.37 -10.14
N ASP A 522 2.32 18.57 -9.58
CA ASP A 522 2.40 18.84 -8.13
C ASP A 522 1.54 17.94 -7.23
N TRP A 523 0.47 17.36 -7.78
CA TRP A 523 -0.52 16.52 -7.10
C TRP A 523 -0.37 15.02 -7.42
N GLN A 524 0.58 14.65 -8.28
CA GLN A 524 0.85 13.29 -8.70
C GLN A 524 2.07 12.71 -7.96
N THR A 525 2.09 11.39 -7.79
CA THR A 525 3.21 10.73 -7.11
C THR A 525 4.36 10.49 -8.09
N PRO A 526 5.62 10.89 -7.78
CA PRO A 526 6.78 10.51 -8.58
C PRO A 526 7.01 9.00 -8.53
N TYR A 527 7.66 8.42 -9.55
CA TYR A 527 8.15 7.04 -9.45
C TYR A 527 9.00 6.79 -8.20
N ARG A 528 8.86 5.59 -7.62
CA ARG A 528 9.74 5.12 -6.54
C ARG A 528 11.17 4.96 -7.05
N LYS A 529 12.12 5.34 -6.20
CA LYS A 529 13.54 5.42 -6.57
C LYS A 529 14.33 4.28 -5.96
N VAL A 530 15.45 3.90 -6.58
CA VAL A 530 16.35 2.87 -6.06
C VAL A 530 16.86 3.21 -4.66
N GLY A 531 17.24 4.48 -4.42
CA GLY A 531 17.73 4.92 -3.11
C GLY A 531 16.71 4.72 -2.00
N GLU A 532 15.43 5.03 -2.26
CA GLU A 532 14.33 4.87 -1.28
C GLU A 532 14.13 3.41 -0.82
N VAL A 533 14.60 2.43 -1.60
CA VAL A 533 14.33 1.01 -1.38
C VAL A 533 15.55 0.25 -0.90
N LEU A 534 16.77 0.75 -1.19
CA LEU A 534 18.02 0.06 -0.87
C LEU A 534 18.81 0.69 0.28
N THR A 535 18.54 1.94 0.68
CA THR A 535 19.35 2.62 1.69
C THR A 535 19.38 1.89 3.03
N ASP A 536 18.27 1.28 3.45
CA ASP A 536 18.17 0.50 4.69
C ASP A 536 18.79 -0.90 4.60
N LEU A 537 19.21 -1.37 3.41
CA LEU A 537 19.94 -2.63 3.27
C LEU A 537 21.44 -2.48 3.51
N ASP A 538 21.99 -1.30 3.33
CA ASP A 538 23.43 -1.08 3.42
C ASP A 538 23.91 -0.87 4.86
N ASN A 539 23.61 -1.84 5.73
CA ASN A 539 24.03 -1.83 7.12
C ASN A 539 24.40 -3.24 7.61
N ARG A 540 25.21 -3.32 8.68
CA ARG A 540 25.74 -4.59 9.20
C ARG A 540 24.67 -5.57 9.70
N GLU A 541 23.57 -5.06 10.23
CA GLU A 541 22.47 -5.88 10.72
C GLU A 541 21.75 -6.54 9.54
N ALA A 542 21.37 -5.76 8.54
CA ALA A 542 20.71 -6.26 7.32
C ALA A 542 21.53 -7.36 6.64
N TYR A 543 22.86 -7.21 6.51
CA TYR A 543 23.73 -8.25 5.94
C TYR A 543 23.74 -9.55 6.77
N ARG A 544 23.37 -9.51 8.05
CA ARG A 544 23.35 -10.68 8.94
C ARG A 544 21.98 -11.32 9.04
N THR A 545 20.91 -10.52 9.03
CA THR A 545 19.55 -10.99 9.35
C THR A 545 18.72 -11.27 8.10
N LEU A 546 18.98 -10.59 6.98
CA LEU A 546 18.14 -10.73 5.79
C LEU A 546 18.60 -11.87 4.87
N PRO A 547 17.68 -12.77 4.46
CA PRO A 547 18.03 -13.87 3.59
C PRO A 547 18.54 -13.38 2.24
N ASN A 548 19.59 -14.04 1.77
CA ASN A 548 20.26 -13.79 0.48
C ASN A 548 20.84 -12.38 0.30
N HIS A 549 21.13 -11.68 1.40
CA HIS A 549 21.80 -10.40 1.37
C HIS A 549 23.33 -10.55 1.49
N GLU A 550 23.93 -11.30 0.57
CA GLU A 550 25.37 -11.56 0.54
C GLU A 550 26.07 -10.76 -0.58
N PRO A 551 26.99 -9.83 -0.26
CA PRO A 551 27.78 -9.11 -1.26
C PRO A 551 28.57 -10.05 -2.18
N PRO A 552 28.44 -9.93 -3.51
CA PRO A 552 29.22 -10.75 -4.43
C PRO A 552 30.72 -10.45 -4.30
N LYS A 553 31.54 -11.51 -4.26
CA LYS A 553 33.00 -11.39 -4.18
C LYS A 553 33.58 -11.11 -5.56
N HIS A 554 34.03 -9.87 -5.78
CA HIS A 554 34.66 -9.45 -7.03
C HIS A 554 36.19 -9.51 -6.93
N HIS A 555 36.85 -9.83 -8.05
CA HIS A 555 38.30 -9.64 -8.15
C HIS A 555 38.63 -8.14 -7.98
N HIS A 556 39.72 -7.79 -7.29
CA HIS A 556 40.04 -6.39 -6.96
C HIS A 556 40.01 -5.45 -8.18
N ARG A 557 40.57 -5.84 -9.33
CA ARG A 557 40.49 -5.07 -10.60
C ARG A 557 39.05 -4.86 -11.12
N VAL A 558 38.12 -5.77 -10.83
CA VAL A 558 36.71 -5.64 -11.21
C VAL A 558 35.99 -4.68 -10.26
N ALA A 559 36.21 -4.83 -8.94
CA ALA A 559 35.71 -3.88 -7.95
C ALA A 559 36.20 -2.46 -8.25
N GLU A 560 37.48 -2.33 -8.58
CA GLU A 560 38.07 -1.05 -8.97
C GLU A 560 37.48 -0.48 -10.25
N ARG A 561 37.13 -1.30 -11.25
CA ARG A 561 36.40 -0.77 -12.43
C ARG A 561 35.05 -0.15 -12.05
N PHE A 562 34.38 -0.69 -11.03
CA PHE A 562 33.09 -0.15 -10.61
C PHE A 562 33.22 1.28 -10.09
N SER A 563 34.32 1.63 -9.41
CA SER A 563 34.54 2.99 -8.91
C SER A 563 34.66 4.05 -10.02
N TYR A 564 34.93 3.64 -11.27
CA TYR A 564 34.96 4.52 -12.44
C TYR A 564 33.58 4.69 -13.12
N ILE A 565 32.56 3.96 -12.67
CA ILE A 565 31.21 4.07 -13.21
C ILE A 565 30.46 5.15 -12.43
N GLN A 566 30.04 6.22 -13.10
CA GLN A 566 29.17 7.22 -12.50
C GLN A 566 27.75 6.69 -12.31
N GLU A 567 27.02 7.18 -11.29
CA GLU A 567 25.61 6.79 -11.06
C GLU A 567 24.76 7.00 -12.31
N GLY A 568 23.92 6.01 -12.63
CA GLY A 568 23.08 6.00 -13.82
C GLY A 568 23.79 5.65 -15.14
N HIS A 569 25.12 5.60 -15.16
CA HIS A 569 25.90 5.44 -16.38
C HIS A 569 26.44 4.02 -16.56
N LYS A 570 26.77 3.67 -17.81
CA LYS A 570 27.54 2.47 -18.13
C LYS A 570 29.03 2.80 -18.00
N LEU A 571 29.85 1.80 -17.67
CA LEU A 571 31.31 1.92 -17.67
C LEU A 571 31.81 2.45 -19.02
N ASP A 572 32.46 3.60 -18.97
CA ASP A 572 33.18 4.20 -20.09
C ASP A 572 34.57 3.57 -20.20
N LEU A 573 34.89 3.03 -21.38
CA LEU A 573 36.17 2.39 -21.65
C LEU A 573 37.31 3.38 -21.76
N ASP A 574 37.03 4.58 -22.27
CA ASP A 574 38.06 5.60 -22.52
C ASP A 574 38.48 6.31 -21.23
N ALA A 575 37.61 6.28 -20.21
CA ALA A 575 37.89 6.77 -18.87
C ALA A 575 38.75 5.80 -18.02
N LEU A 576 38.98 4.56 -18.47
CA LEU A 576 39.72 3.56 -17.70
C LEU A 576 41.24 3.67 -17.92
N PRO A 577 42.05 3.58 -16.85
CA PRO A 577 43.48 3.32 -16.98
C PRO A 577 43.76 2.06 -17.81
N ASP A 578 44.85 2.02 -18.58
CA ASP A 578 45.16 0.88 -19.49
C ASP A 578 45.21 -0.46 -18.74
N ARG A 579 45.70 -0.45 -17.49
CA ARG A 579 45.70 -1.64 -16.62
C ARG A 579 44.29 -2.13 -16.28
N LEU A 580 43.26 -1.29 -16.28
CA LEU A 580 41.87 -1.70 -16.04
C LEU A 580 41.13 -1.99 -17.34
N ALA A 581 41.55 -1.42 -18.46
CA ALA A 581 41.01 -1.71 -19.79
C ALA A 581 41.37 -3.10 -20.34
N ARG A 582 42.20 -3.89 -19.64
CA ARG A 582 42.67 -5.23 -20.07
C ARG A 582 42.02 -6.38 -19.30
N GLY A 583 41.76 -7.50 -19.97
CA GLY A 583 41.22 -8.72 -19.36
C GLY A 583 42.13 -9.29 -18.26
N VAL A 584 41.55 -9.68 -17.12
CA VAL A 584 42.32 -10.23 -15.98
C VAL A 584 42.99 -11.56 -16.36
N LYS A 585 42.28 -12.41 -17.12
CA LYS A 585 42.78 -13.72 -17.55
C LYS A 585 43.57 -13.69 -18.87
N THR A 586 43.26 -12.75 -19.77
CA THR A 586 43.77 -12.76 -21.14
C THR A 586 44.81 -11.69 -21.44
N GLY A 587 44.93 -10.65 -20.60
CA GLY A 587 45.83 -9.50 -20.82
C GLY A 587 45.50 -8.61 -22.02
N LYS A 588 44.53 -9.01 -22.86
CA LYS A 588 44.08 -8.28 -24.05
C LYS A 588 43.19 -7.10 -23.68
N LYS A 589 43.22 -6.03 -24.48
CA LYS A 589 42.32 -4.88 -24.34
C LYS A 589 40.86 -5.33 -24.54
N ILE A 590 39.98 -4.86 -23.67
CA ILE A 590 38.55 -5.16 -23.71
C ILE A 590 37.87 -4.12 -24.58
N ASN A 591 37.19 -4.57 -25.63
CA ASN A 591 36.53 -3.67 -26.58
C ASN A 591 35.08 -3.33 -26.18
N ASN A 592 34.48 -4.10 -25.27
CA ASN A 592 33.14 -3.83 -24.76
C ASN A 592 32.93 -4.55 -23.42
N PHE A 593 32.20 -3.92 -22.51
CA PHE A 593 31.66 -4.54 -21.30
C PHE A 593 30.18 -4.86 -21.46
N SER A 594 29.72 -5.92 -20.79
CA SER A 594 28.30 -6.29 -20.79
C SER A 594 27.43 -5.23 -20.10
N HIS A 595 26.11 -5.35 -20.27
CA HIS A 595 25.14 -4.41 -19.70
C HIS A 595 25.15 -4.36 -18.16
N ILE A 596 25.73 -5.37 -17.50
CA ILE A 596 25.86 -5.41 -16.03
C ILE A 596 26.88 -4.39 -15.50
N TYR A 597 27.80 -3.90 -16.34
CA TYR A 597 28.69 -2.78 -16.00
C TYR A 597 27.98 -1.44 -16.13
N ARG A 598 26.78 -1.35 -15.55
CA ARG A 598 26.01 -0.11 -15.41
C ARG A 598 25.69 0.08 -13.94
N ARG A 599 25.98 1.28 -13.42
CA ARG A 599 25.64 1.67 -12.06
C ARG A 599 24.21 2.18 -12.03
N LEU A 600 23.41 1.70 -11.08
CA LEU A 600 22.08 2.25 -10.87
C LEU A 600 22.18 3.70 -10.37
N ASP A 601 21.11 4.46 -10.58
CA ASP A 601 20.99 5.82 -10.08
C ASP A 601 20.06 5.80 -8.87
N ARG A 602 20.54 6.30 -7.72
CA ARG A 602 19.73 6.32 -6.48
C ARG A 602 18.46 7.17 -6.62
N ASN A 603 18.44 8.13 -7.54
CA ASN A 603 17.36 9.09 -7.73
C ASN A 603 16.34 8.67 -8.81
N GLN A 604 16.52 7.49 -9.40
CA GLN A 604 15.66 6.97 -10.47
C GLN A 604 15.19 5.55 -10.13
N PRO A 605 14.05 5.08 -10.68
CA PRO A 605 13.71 3.65 -10.64
C PRO A 605 14.76 2.84 -11.40
N SER A 606 14.97 1.59 -10.97
CA SER A 606 15.92 0.69 -11.59
C SER A 606 15.53 0.37 -13.03
N LEU A 607 16.49 -0.07 -13.82
CA LEU A 607 16.19 -0.71 -15.10
C LEU A 607 15.63 -2.11 -14.86
N THR A 608 15.04 -2.72 -15.89
CA THR A 608 14.67 -4.14 -15.86
C THR A 608 15.88 -4.98 -15.43
N LEU A 609 15.74 -5.72 -14.33
CA LEU A 609 16.80 -6.57 -13.81
C LEU A 609 16.85 -7.85 -14.64
N VAL A 610 17.86 -7.95 -15.48
CA VAL A 610 18.18 -9.17 -16.24
C VAL A 610 19.52 -9.69 -15.69
N PRO A 611 19.57 -10.92 -15.16
CA PRO A 611 20.83 -11.50 -14.74
C PRO A 611 21.69 -11.76 -15.98
N GLY A 612 22.80 -11.03 -16.10
CA GLY A 612 23.74 -11.14 -17.22
C GLY A 612 25.11 -11.59 -16.72
N HIS A 613 25.74 -12.59 -17.35
CA HIS A 613 27.03 -13.14 -16.88
C HIS A 613 27.03 -13.44 -15.37
N ASN A 614 25.91 -13.96 -14.85
CA ASN A 614 25.74 -14.39 -13.46
C ASN A 614 25.72 -13.25 -12.42
N ALA A 615 25.41 -12.01 -12.83
CA ALA A 615 25.27 -10.89 -11.89
C ALA A 615 24.20 -9.88 -12.33
N PHE A 616 23.77 -9.09 -11.35
CA PHE A 616 22.93 -7.90 -11.55
C PHE A 616 23.79 -6.65 -11.79
N PRO A 617 23.18 -5.51 -12.18
CA PRO A 617 23.88 -4.24 -12.32
C PRO A 617 24.64 -3.79 -11.06
N VAL A 618 25.51 -2.78 -11.22
CA VAL A 618 26.32 -2.19 -10.15
C VAL A 618 25.43 -1.38 -9.20
N HIS A 619 25.65 -1.58 -7.89
CA HIS A 619 24.96 -0.88 -6.82
C HIS A 619 25.13 0.64 -6.94
N PRO A 620 24.13 1.48 -6.61
CA PRO A 620 24.20 2.92 -6.81
C PRO A 620 25.43 3.58 -6.16
N TRP A 621 25.78 3.25 -4.91
CA TRP A 621 26.91 3.90 -4.21
C TRP A 621 28.01 2.95 -3.71
N LEU A 622 27.93 1.66 -4.05
CA LEU A 622 28.94 0.68 -3.65
C LEU A 622 29.65 0.13 -4.88
N ASP A 623 30.94 -0.20 -4.72
CA ASP A 623 31.77 -0.77 -5.79
C ASP A 623 31.60 -2.29 -5.87
N ARG A 624 30.34 -2.70 -6.02
CA ARG A 624 29.92 -4.09 -6.24
C ARG A 624 28.61 -4.14 -7.03
N THR A 625 28.34 -5.28 -7.64
CA THR A 625 26.99 -5.60 -8.14
C THR A 625 25.98 -5.76 -7.01
N LEU A 626 24.70 -5.67 -7.33
CA LEU A 626 23.62 -5.94 -6.37
C LEU A 626 23.73 -7.36 -5.79
N THR A 627 23.33 -7.49 -4.53
CA THR A 627 22.99 -8.77 -3.89
C THR A 627 21.66 -9.31 -4.43
N ILE A 628 21.35 -10.58 -4.14
CA ILE A 628 20.04 -11.16 -4.48
C ILE A 628 18.92 -10.43 -3.73
N ARG A 629 19.08 -10.15 -2.42
CA ARG A 629 18.10 -9.39 -1.62
C ARG A 629 17.79 -8.02 -2.20
N GLU A 630 18.81 -7.24 -2.58
CA GLU A 630 18.60 -5.91 -3.17
C GLU A 630 17.83 -6.00 -4.49
N ALA A 631 18.17 -6.97 -5.34
CA ALA A 631 17.45 -7.22 -6.59
C ALA A 631 16.00 -7.68 -6.35
N ALA A 632 15.78 -8.54 -5.36
CA ALA A 632 14.47 -9.04 -4.97
C ALA A 632 13.56 -7.90 -4.45
N ARG A 633 14.12 -6.99 -3.64
CA ARG A 633 13.38 -5.83 -3.15
C ARG A 633 13.02 -4.84 -4.26
N LEU A 634 13.87 -4.69 -5.27
CA LEU A 634 13.53 -3.92 -6.48
C LEU A 634 12.41 -4.58 -7.33
N GLN A 635 12.22 -5.90 -7.20
CA GLN A 635 11.10 -6.68 -7.73
C GLN A 635 9.91 -6.77 -6.75
N THR A 636 9.95 -6.04 -5.63
CA THR A 636 8.93 -5.98 -4.57
C THR A 636 8.65 -7.30 -3.84
N PHE A 637 9.61 -8.24 -3.82
CA PHE A 637 9.52 -9.38 -2.92
C PHE A 637 9.62 -8.94 -1.45
N PRO A 638 8.88 -9.58 -0.53
CA PRO A 638 9.08 -9.39 0.91
C PRO A 638 10.50 -9.71 1.35
N ASP A 639 10.95 -9.07 2.42
CA ASP A 639 12.32 -9.26 2.92
C ASP A 639 12.57 -10.60 3.57
N THR A 640 11.51 -11.24 4.05
CA THR A 640 11.53 -12.61 4.55
C THR A 640 11.59 -13.65 3.42
N TYR A 641 11.41 -13.25 2.16
CA TYR A 641 11.28 -14.18 1.04
C TYR A 641 12.61 -14.84 0.68
N GLU A 642 12.77 -16.15 0.84
CA GLU A 642 14.06 -16.82 0.68
C GLU A 642 14.25 -17.48 -0.70
N PHE A 643 15.42 -17.27 -1.30
CA PHE A 643 15.83 -17.83 -2.59
C PHE A 643 16.87 -18.93 -2.41
N PHE A 644 16.77 -20.01 -3.21
CA PHE A 644 17.61 -21.21 -3.08
C PHE A 644 18.39 -21.54 -4.36
N GLY A 645 19.50 -22.25 -4.18
CA GLY A 645 20.39 -22.69 -5.27
C GLY A 645 21.66 -21.86 -5.45
N PRO A 646 22.46 -22.16 -6.47
CA PRO A 646 23.63 -21.36 -6.83
C PRO A 646 23.26 -19.89 -7.10
N ILE A 647 24.21 -18.98 -6.97
CA ILE A 647 23.98 -17.53 -7.19
C ILE A 647 23.34 -17.23 -8.56
N ILE A 648 23.66 -18.04 -9.57
CA ILE A 648 23.10 -17.95 -10.92
C ILE A 648 21.60 -18.22 -10.90
N GLU A 649 21.20 -19.32 -10.25
CA GLU A 649 19.79 -19.72 -10.12
C GLU A 649 18.99 -18.69 -9.33
N LYS A 650 19.52 -18.22 -8.19
CA LYS A 650 18.90 -17.13 -7.42
C LYS A 650 18.72 -15.86 -8.26
N GLY A 651 19.70 -15.53 -9.09
CA GLY A 651 19.62 -14.40 -10.02
C GLY A 651 18.53 -14.59 -11.09
N LEU A 652 18.40 -15.80 -11.64
CA LEU A 652 17.35 -16.16 -12.62
C LEU A 652 15.96 -16.12 -11.98
N GLN A 653 15.80 -16.68 -10.78
CA GLN A 653 14.58 -16.63 -9.98
C GLN A 653 14.07 -15.19 -9.82
N VAL A 654 14.92 -14.29 -9.31
CA VAL A 654 14.56 -12.89 -9.11
C VAL A 654 14.37 -12.15 -10.44
N GLY A 655 15.22 -12.37 -11.43
CA GLY A 655 15.19 -11.65 -12.70
C GLY A 655 13.98 -11.99 -13.58
N ASN A 656 13.57 -13.25 -13.58
CA ASN A 656 12.46 -13.75 -14.39
C ASN A 656 11.11 -13.46 -13.75
N ALA A 657 11.02 -13.42 -12.41
CA ALA A 657 9.78 -13.18 -11.69
C ALA A 657 9.00 -11.95 -12.20
N PHE A 658 7.67 -12.06 -12.19
CA PHE A 658 6.79 -10.92 -12.32
C PHE A 658 6.80 -10.13 -10.99
N PRO A 659 6.79 -8.77 -11.01
CA PRO A 659 6.84 -8.00 -9.77
C PRO A 659 5.65 -8.30 -8.84
N CYS A 660 5.94 -8.66 -7.59
CA CYS A 660 4.93 -9.08 -6.62
C CYS A 660 3.83 -8.03 -6.41
N LEU A 661 4.21 -6.75 -6.25
CA LEU A 661 3.26 -5.66 -6.07
C LEU A 661 2.35 -5.46 -7.29
N LEU A 662 2.86 -5.66 -8.51
CA LEU A 662 2.03 -5.55 -9.71
C LEU A 662 1.03 -6.70 -9.81
N ALA A 663 1.45 -7.93 -9.47
CA ALA A 663 0.54 -9.08 -9.37
C ALA A 663 -0.56 -8.83 -8.33
N GLU A 664 -0.19 -8.34 -7.15
CA GLU A 664 -1.14 -8.01 -6.07
C GLU A 664 -2.17 -6.99 -6.54
N ILE A 665 -1.75 -5.90 -7.19
CA ILE A 665 -2.67 -4.88 -7.69
C ILE A 665 -3.63 -5.47 -8.74
N ILE A 666 -3.16 -6.33 -9.64
CA ILE A 666 -4.04 -7.00 -10.62
C ILE A 666 -5.07 -7.87 -9.89
N ALA A 667 -4.63 -8.69 -8.95
CA ALA A 667 -5.48 -9.58 -8.17
C ALA A 667 -6.52 -8.81 -7.35
N GLU A 668 -6.14 -7.74 -6.65
CA GLU A 668 -7.06 -6.87 -5.91
C GLU A 668 -8.18 -6.30 -6.79
N ARG A 669 -7.86 -5.94 -8.04
CA ARG A 669 -8.81 -5.35 -8.96
C ARG A 669 -9.76 -6.39 -9.53
N LEU A 670 -9.25 -7.58 -9.82
CA LEU A 670 -10.06 -8.74 -10.20
C LEU A 670 -11.06 -9.08 -9.09
N ASP A 671 -10.58 -9.25 -7.86
CA ASP A 671 -11.43 -9.57 -6.72
C ASP A 671 -12.50 -8.48 -6.47
N ARG A 672 -12.17 -7.20 -6.69
CA ARG A 672 -13.16 -6.11 -6.63
C ARG A 672 -14.23 -6.22 -7.69
N VAL A 673 -13.87 -6.49 -8.94
CA VAL A 673 -14.83 -6.65 -10.03
C VAL A 673 -15.77 -7.81 -9.74
N VAL A 674 -15.22 -8.95 -9.34
CA VAL A 674 -16.00 -10.15 -9.05
C VAL A 674 -16.93 -9.92 -7.85
N ARG A 675 -16.42 -9.41 -6.73
CA ARG A 675 -17.25 -9.18 -5.53
C ARG A 675 -18.30 -8.10 -5.68
N ASN A 676 -18.14 -7.16 -6.61
CA ASN A 676 -19.10 -6.08 -6.85
C ASN A 676 -19.98 -6.31 -8.08
N ASP A 677 -19.83 -7.44 -8.77
CA ASP A 677 -20.58 -7.78 -9.98
C ASP A 677 -20.55 -6.64 -11.02
N TRP A 678 -19.38 -6.04 -11.23
CA TRP A 678 -19.24 -4.89 -12.12
C TRP A 678 -19.31 -5.31 -13.59
N ARG A 679 -20.46 -5.02 -14.22
CA ARG A 679 -20.72 -5.24 -15.64
C ARG A 679 -20.59 -3.91 -16.42
N PRO A 680 -20.32 -3.95 -17.74
CA PRO A 680 -20.13 -2.75 -18.55
C PRO A 680 -21.28 -1.72 -18.46
N ASP A 681 -22.50 -2.18 -18.23
CA ASP A 681 -23.73 -1.39 -18.13
C ASP A 681 -24.08 -0.95 -16.69
N THR A 682 -23.60 -1.67 -15.67
CA THR A 682 -23.92 -1.41 -14.25
C THR A 682 -22.80 -0.70 -13.48
N ILE A 683 -21.59 -0.63 -14.06
CA ILE A 683 -20.44 -0.01 -13.41
C ILE A 683 -20.63 1.51 -13.21
N THR A 684 -20.41 1.98 -11.99
CA THR A 684 -20.51 3.42 -11.68
C THR A 684 -19.34 4.21 -12.28
N ASN A 685 -19.57 5.49 -12.63
CA ASN A 685 -18.51 6.39 -13.11
C ASN A 685 -17.28 6.46 -12.18
N LEU A 686 -17.51 6.38 -10.86
CA LEU A 686 -16.42 6.38 -9.88
C LEU A 686 -15.62 5.07 -9.92
N ALA A 687 -16.31 3.93 -10.06
CA ALA A 687 -15.67 2.62 -10.22
C ALA A 687 -14.84 2.60 -11.53
N THR A 688 -15.41 3.07 -12.64
CA THR A 688 -14.74 3.28 -13.93
C THR A 688 -13.49 4.13 -13.76
N TYR A 689 -13.58 5.28 -13.10
CA TYR A 689 -12.42 6.17 -12.87
C TYR A 689 -11.30 5.50 -12.04
N SER A 690 -11.67 4.59 -11.13
CA SER A 690 -10.75 3.92 -10.21
C SER A 690 -10.05 2.68 -10.80
N MET A 691 -10.49 2.21 -11.98
CA MET A 691 -10.06 0.93 -12.58
C MET A 691 -9.75 1.02 -14.07
N ILE A 692 -10.12 2.11 -14.74
CA ILE A 692 -10.05 2.15 -16.19
C ILE A 692 -9.28 3.41 -16.56
N ASP A 693 -7.96 3.25 -16.71
CA ASP A 693 -7.33 3.86 -17.86
C ASP A 693 -7.43 2.79 -18.94
N LYS A 694 -8.31 2.94 -19.94
CA LYS A 694 -8.33 1.96 -21.04
C LYS A 694 -6.98 2.14 -21.73
N PRO A 695 -6.07 1.16 -21.69
CA PRO A 695 -4.89 1.26 -22.52
C PRO A 695 -5.34 1.34 -23.99
N PRO A 696 -4.57 1.96 -24.88
CA PRO A 696 -4.81 1.81 -26.31
C PRO A 696 -4.87 0.31 -26.61
N ARG A 697 -6.01 -0.14 -27.16
CA ARG A 697 -6.18 -1.53 -27.55
C ARG A 697 -5.09 -1.87 -28.55
N LEU A 698 -4.25 -2.85 -28.22
CA LEU A 698 -3.23 -3.35 -29.14
C LEU A 698 -3.87 -4.19 -30.26
N ILE A 699 -5.13 -4.61 -30.10
CA ILE A 699 -5.90 -5.45 -31.01
C ILE A 699 -7.38 -5.01 -30.93
N GLU A 700 -8.02 -4.74 -32.08
CA GLU A 700 -9.49 -4.68 -32.22
C GLU A 700 -10.07 -6.06 -32.55
#